data_AF-A0AB73IAB3-F1
#
_entry.id   AF-A0AB73IAB3-F1
#
_cell.length_a   1.000
_cell.length_b   1.000
_cell.length_c   1.000
_cell.angle_alpha   90.00
_cell.angle_beta   90.00
_cell.angle_gamma   90.00
#
_symmetry.space_group_name_H-M   'P 1'
#
loop_
_entity.id
_entity.type
_entity.pdbx_description
1 polymer ?
#
loop_
_entity_poly.entity_id
_entity_poly.type
_entity_poly.pdbx_seq_one_letter_code
_entity_poly.pdbx_strand_id
1 'polypeptide(L)'
;MSMETDTVTDERVAHIADRMVGEGKKVSALAVWTEVRSGSIVAVSAALERWRAARQPAPEAAPVAAGLPEDVAQTMLNAAGNVWASAREEAERVVNQRLAVASEHAGAIAAERDEALVEYQNTLAEAELARERVATLTNALSISEDAVNRLATELSGLRDRAKAAEERVAELEDRTAEAEARVAQTEEREAAAEARIAEAEQRAAAAEARVVEAEERASTAEARVAQAEERASTAEARVAQAEERASTAEVRVVEAEERSSNAEAQVAQAEERAADAERRIREAEERAAAAEARVAQADELAATAETRVAQAEERATTAQARVAEADERALAAQVGIAQAEERASAAEARIAEAEERAAGAAARAAEAEESASTAQARIAHAEESAEEHASAAQARIAEAEERASAAQARLQAVETSLNEERQAREALSNATVAKDEEIARLIEERDAARHEAATLGEAGQTHAREVQKWADESSAASSRAQDAALQASESLAQLAALQTELDQARAELAAHREANSAHGDEAAAQRAEVERVQQELDAAREQLVALSEANATATAETSRLAEQASSAASRAETAEQRAADLERRLAELETAHAQRLEQAQQHPLSPDSPSPDSPSPVSESKEAVMADEIASLRRQMSTQAKAHEKAYSELRTLAEQWVAHAKELKQRLSATNQKVTFLDARSAAEVALLRRLSSELERLKPDHDLVSRDAQQKLISATLAERLEQKGYRYDPATAVISKIEA
;
A
#
# COMPACT_ATOMS: atom_id res chain seq x y z
N MET A 1 63.21 13.89 -28.60
CA MET A 1 63.83 15.12 -28.05
C MET A 1 64.73 14.68 -26.92
N SER A 2 66.00 15.05 -26.93
CA SER A 2 66.92 14.74 -25.83
C SER A 2 66.56 15.60 -24.64
N MET A 3 66.11 14.99 -23.55
CA MET A 3 66.04 15.65 -22.24
C MET A 3 67.45 15.61 -21.66
N GLU A 4 68.12 16.76 -21.59
CA GLU A 4 69.37 16.87 -20.84
C GLU A 4 69.08 16.54 -19.36
N THR A 5 69.70 15.46 -18.88
CA THR A 5 69.62 15.10 -17.46
C THR A 5 70.49 16.08 -16.68
N ASP A 6 69.87 17.15 -16.21
CA ASP A 6 70.49 18.20 -15.39
C ASP A 6 71.06 17.58 -14.10
N THR A 7 72.34 17.19 -14.13
CA THR A 7 73.02 16.52 -13.03
C THR A 7 73.33 17.51 -11.91
N VAL A 8 73.01 17.13 -10.67
CA VAL A 8 73.32 17.95 -9.50
C VAL A 8 74.82 17.91 -9.26
N THR A 9 75.49 19.02 -9.55
CA THR A 9 76.92 19.22 -9.26
C THR A 9 77.12 19.75 -7.84
N ASP A 10 78.12 19.22 -7.14
CA ASP A 10 78.48 19.64 -5.78
C ASP A 10 78.70 21.17 -5.67
N GLU A 11 79.28 21.79 -6.69
CA GLU A 11 79.50 23.24 -6.76
C GLU A 11 78.20 24.06 -6.72
N ARG A 12 77.13 23.59 -7.38
CA ARG A 12 75.82 24.25 -7.41
C ARG A 12 75.11 24.13 -6.05
N VAL A 13 75.28 22.98 -5.36
CA VAL A 13 74.81 22.77 -3.99
C VAL A 13 75.58 23.66 -3.00
N ALA A 14 76.91 23.73 -3.12
CA ALA A 14 77.78 24.56 -2.29
C ALA A 14 77.47 26.07 -2.44
N HIS A 15 77.32 26.57 -3.68
CA HIS A 15 76.96 27.97 -3.93
C HIS A 15 75.59 28.35 -3.34
N ILE A 16 74.59 27.47 -3.46
CA ILE A 16 73.28 27.69 -2.84
C ILE A 16 73.39 27.70 -1.31
N ALA A 17 74.10 26.72 -0.74
CA ALA A 17 74.33 26.65 0.71
C ALA A 17 75.06 27.90 1.23
N ASP A 18 76.05 28.41 0.51
CA ASP A 18 76.78 29.65 0.83
C ASP A 18 75.89 30.88 0.78
N ARG A 19 75.08 31.02 -0.27
CA ARG A 19 74.10 32.11 -0.37
C ARG A 19 73.08 32.04 0.77
N MET A 20 72.59 30.85 1.11
CA MET A 20 71.66 30.67 2.23
C MET A 20 72.29 31.04 3.59
N VAL A 21 73.56 30.72 3.82
CA VAL A 21 74.30 31.19 5.01
C VAL A 21 74.44 32.72 5.01
N GLY A 22 74.79 33.32 3.87
CA GLY A 22 74.86 34.78 3.72
C GLY A 22 73.51 35.50 3.92
N GLU A 23 72.41 34.82 3.62
CA GLU A 23 71.03 35.28 3.88
C GLU A 23 70.52 34.96 5.30
N GLY A 24 71.35 34.36 6.17
CA GLY A 24 70.98 33.98 7.54
C GLY A 24 69.97 32.82 7.64
N LYS A 25 69.76 32.05 6.56
CA LYS A 25 68.80 30.94 6.49
C LYS A 25 69.43 29.63 6.93
N LYS A 26 68.69 28.78 7.65
CA LYS A 26 69.14 27.42 8.00
C LYS A 26 69.30 26.57 6.74
N VAL A 27 70.51 26.06 6.51
CA VAL A 27 70.83 25.18 5.36
C VAL A 27 70.45 23.74 5.67
N SER A 28 69.32 23.28 5.13
CA SER A 28 68.87 21.88 5.19
C SER A 28 68.86 21.24 3.79
N ALA A 29 68.96 19.91 3.73
CA ALA A 29 68.93 19.19 2.47
C ALA A 29 67.63 19.42 1.68
N LEU A 30 66.50 19.53 2.37
CA LEU A 30 65.21 19.83 1.76
C LEU A 30 65.19 21.27 1.20
N ALA A 31 65.71 22.26 1.93
CA ALA A 31 65.71 23.65 1.49
C ALA A 31 66.65 23.91 0.31
N VAL A 32 67.79 23.22 0.24
CA VAL A 32 68.67 23.30 -0.95
C VAL A 32 68.06 22.53 -2.13
N TRP A 33 67.42 21.37 -1.89
CA TRP A 33 66.76 20.60 -2.95
C TRP A 33 65.58 21.37 -3.60
N THR A 34 64.80 22.13 -2.82
CA THR A 34 63.68 22.96 -3.37
C THR A 34 64.14 24.13 -4.23
N GLU A 35 65.40 24.56 -4.13
CA GLU A 35 66.01 25.57 -5.02
C GLU A 35 66.76 24.93 -6.20
N VAL A 36 67.45 23.80 -6.02
CA VAL A 36 68.12 23.08 -7.11
C VAL A 36 67.11 22.54 -8.13
N ARG A 37 65.97 22.01 -7.65
CA ARG A 37 64.85 21.46 -8.45
C ARG A 37 65.22 20.37 -9.47
N SER A 38 66.40 19.76 -9.32
CA SER A 38 66.87 18.61 -10.09
C SER A 38 67.58 17.61 -9.16
N GLY A 39 67.71 16.37 -9.63
CA GLY A 39 68.35 15.27 -8.91
C GLY A 39 67.64 14.74 -7.65
N SER A 40 68.21 13.69 -7.07
CA SER A 40 67.71 13.06 -5.85
C SER A 40 68.11 13.86 -4.61
N ILE A 41 67.21 13.95 -3.62
CA ILE A 41 67.48 14.56 -2.31
C ILE A 41 68.65 13.89 -1.58
N VAL A 42 68.93 12.61 -1.87
CA VAL A 42 70.10 11.88 -1.33
C VAL A 42 71.41 12.44 -1.90
N ALA A 43 71.44 12.79 -3.18
CA ALA A 43 72.62 13.41 -3.81
C ALA A 43 72.87 14.82 -3.28
N VAL A 44 71.80 15.63 -3.12
CA VAL A 44 71.87 16.95 -2.47
C VAL A 44 72.34 16.83 -1.02
N SER A 45 71.90 15.81 -0.28
CA SER A 45 72.35 15.55 1.10
C SER A 45 73.84 15.23 1.17
N ALA A 46 74.34 14.33 0.32
CA ALA A 46 75.75 13.96 0.27
C ALA A 46 76.67 15.12 -0.15
N ALA A 47 76.24 15.95 -1.10
CA ALA A 47 76.95 17.16 -1.49
C ALA A 47 76.98 18.21 -0.35
N LEU A 48 75.87 18.36 0.39
CA LEU A 48 75.82 19.19 1.58
C LEU A 48 76.73 18.71 2.71
N GLU A 49 76.86 17.39 2.91
CA GLU A 49 77.79 16.84 3.89
C GLU A 49 79.24 17.14 3.51
N ARG A 50 79.62 17.01 2.22
CA ARG A 50 80.95 17.40 1.74
C ARG A 50 81.22 18.91 1.92
N TRP A 51 80.23 19.76 1.66
CA TRP A 51 80.32 21.21 1.92
C TRP A 51 80.46 21.55 3.42
N ARG A 52 79.76 20.84 4.32
CA ARG A 52 79.94 21.00 5.78
C ARG A 52 81.33 20.54 6.23
N ALA A 53 81.78 19.37 5.74
CA ALA A 53 83.08 18.81 6.07
C ALA A 53 84.25 19.72 5.60
N ALA A 54 84.11 20.37 4.44
CA ALA A 54 85.08 21.35 3.95
C ALA A 54 85.12 22.67 4.76
N ARG A 55 84.14 22.91 5.64
CA ARG A 55 84.02 24.11 6.48
C ARG A 55 84.29 23.88 7.96
N GLN A 56 84.33 22.64 8.41
CA GLN A 56 84.76 22.32 9.76
C GLN A 56 86.29 22.20 9.76
N PRO A 57 87.04 23.05 10.50
CA PRO A 57 88.43 22.74 10.76
C PRO A 57 88.49 21.39 11.50
N ALA A 58 89.44 20.53 11.11
CA ALA A 58 89.66 19.28 11.82
C ALA A 58 89.90 19.56 13.31
N PRO A 59 89.33 18.76 14.23
CA PRO A 59 89.47 19.03 15.66
C PRO A 59 90.95 18.95 16.07
N GLU A 60 91.48 20.05 16.56
CA GLU A 60 92.80 20.06 17.21
C GLU A 60 92.76 19.11 18.42
N ALA A 61 93.71 18.18 18.49
CA ALA A 61 93.80 17.26 19.61
C ALA A 61 94.17 18.04 20.89
N ALA A 62 93.26 18.06 21.86
CA ALA A 62 93.49 18.72 23.13
C ALA A 62 94.69 18.08 23.88
N PRO A 63 95.48 18.89 24.63
CA PRO A 63 96.62 18.37 25.38
C PRO A 63 96.15 17.46 26.52
N VAL A 64 96.84 16.33 26.67
CA VAL A 64 96.57 15.36 27.75
C VAL A 64 96.97 15.97 29.10
N ALA A 65 95.97 16.41 29.86
CA ALA A 65 96.15 16.69 31.29
C ALA A 65 96.42 15.37 32.05
N ALA A 66 97.25 15.44 33.11
CA ALA A 66 97.76 14.26 33.80
C ALA A 66 96.64 13.33 34.31
N GLY A 67 96.68 12.07 33.87
CA GLY A 67 95.65 11.09 34.18
C GLY A 67 95.61 10.65 35.63
N LEU A 68 94.39 10.35 36.11
CA LEU A 68 94.19 9.38 37.18
C LEU A 68 94.85 8.04 36.81
N PRO A 69 95.29 7.21 37.79
CA PRO A 69 95.92 5.93 37.52
C PRO A 69 95.08 5.07 36.57
N GLU A 70 95.75 4.42 35.61
CA GLU A 70 95.11 3.73 34.47
C GLU A 70 94.06 2.70 34.90
N ASP A 71 94.31 1.98 36.00
CA ASP A 71 93.34 1.07 36.63
C ASP A 71 92.04 1.75 37.07
N VAL A 72 92.10 2.97 37.61
CA VAL A 72 90.92 3.73 38.07
C VAL A 72 90.12 4.24 36.88
N ALA A 73 90.81 4.77 35.86
CA ALA A 73 90.17 5.20 34.62
C ALA A 73 89.50 4.01 33.90
N GLN A 74 90.18 2.86 33.79
CA GLN A 74 89.62 1.66 33.17
C GLN A 74 88.47 1.08 34.00
N THR A 75 88.55 1.10 35.34
CA THR A 75 87.45 0.63 36.20
C THR A 75 86.23 1.55 36.10
N MET A 76 86.42 2.87 36.03
CA MET A 76 85.33 3.83 35.81
C MET A 76 84.72 3.71 34.41
N LEU A 77 85.52 3.49 33.36
CA LEU A 77 85.03 3.24 32.00
C LEU A 77 84.29 1.91 31.89
N ASN A 78 84.77 0.84 32.54
CA ASN A 78 84.07 -0.45 32.60
C ASN A 78 82.77 -0.33 33.42
N ALA A 79 82.76 0.42 34.52
CA ALA A 79 81.55 0.69 35.30
C ALA A 79 80.54 1.53 34.50
N ALA A 80 80.98 2.58 33.82
CA ALA A 80 80.14 3.39 32.93
C ALA A 80 79.62 2.55 31.74
N GLY A 81 80.44 1.67 31.17
CA GLY A 81 80.05 0.74 30.11
C GLY A 81 79.00 -0.27 30.58
N ASN A 82 79.16 -0.84 31.78
CA ASN A 82 78.18 -1.76 32.38
C ASN A 82 76.87 -1.04 32.76
N VAL A 83 76.94 0.18 33.29
CA VAL A 83 75.76 1.01 33.59
C VAL A 83 75.06 1.43 32.30
N TRP A 84 75.79 1.79 31.25
CA TRP A 84 75.22 2.13 29.95
C TRP A 84 74.60 0.91 29.26
N ALA A 85 75.25 -0.26 29.32
CA ALA A 85 74.71 -1.52 28.83
C ALA A 85 73.43 -1.91 29.58
N SER A 86 73.43 -1.85 30.92
CA SER A 86 72.25 -2.16 31.73
C SER A 86 71.10 -1.15 31.53
N ALA A 87 71.40 0.15 31.44
CA ALA A 87 70.41 1.19 31.12
C ALA A 87 69.85 1.03 29.70
N ARG A 88 70.68 0.57 28.75
CA ARG A 88 70.27 0.25 27.38
C ARG A 88 69.40 -1.00 27.33
N GLU A 89 69.79 -2.09 27.99
CA GLU A 89 69.00 -3.32 28.08
C GLU A 89 67.65 -3.06 28.75
N GLU A 90 67.62 -2.25 29.82
CA GLU A 90 66.38 -1.86 30.49
C GLU A 90 65.50 -0.95 29.61
N ALA A 91 66.11 -0.01 28.86
CA ALA A 91 65.40 0.80 27.88
C ALA A 91 64.83 -0.06 26.72
N GLU A 92 65.62 -0.99 26.17
CA GLU A 92 65.17 -1.95 25.16
C GLU A 92 64.05 -2.85 25.72
N ARG A 93 64.15 -3.31 26.98
CA ARG A 93 63.12 -4.09 27.66
C ARG A 93 61.81 -3.31 27.81
N VAL A 94 61.87 -2.05 28.26
CA VAL A 94 60.68 -1.18 28.41
C VAL A 94 60.08 -0.80 27.05
N VAL A 95 60.91 -0.53 26.03
CA VAL A 95 60.43 -0.27 24.66
C VAL A 95 59.77 -1.53 24.08
N ASN A 96 60.37 -2.71 24.23
CA ASN A 96 59.79 -3.97 23.75
C ASN A 96 58.49 -4.33 24.49
N GLN A 97 58.38 -4.06 25.79
CA GLN A 97 57.12 -4.21 26.53
C GLN A 97 56.04 -3.25 26.03
N ARG A 98 56.37 -1.97 25.81
CA ARG A 98 55.42 -0.99 25.25
C ARG A 98 55.02 -1.32 23.81
N LEU A 99 55.95 -1.84 23.01
CA LEU A 99 55.70 -2.27 21.63
C LEU A 99 54.81 -3.52 21.59
N ALA A 100 55.02 -4.49 22.49
CA ALA A 100 54.17 -5.66 22.64
C ALA A 100 52.73 -5.25 22.97
N VAL A 101 52.53 -4.42 24.01
CA VAL A 101 51.21 -3.89 24.39
C VAL A 101 50.58 -3.07 23.27
N ALA A 102 51.34 -2.24 22.54
CA ALA A 102 50.83 -1.51 21.39
C ALA A 102 50.43 -2.43 20.23
N SER A 103 51.18 -3.52 20.00
CA SER A 103 50.86 -4.51 18.96
C SER A 103 49.63 -5.36 19.31
N GLU A 104 49.42 -5.64 20.60
CA GLU A 104 48.23 -6.34 21.11
C GLU A 104 46.97 -5.47 20.93
N HIS A 105 47.03 -4.19 21.34
CA HIS A 105 45.93 -3.24 21.08
C HIS A 105 45.67 -3.05 19.57
N ALA A 106 46.72 -2.96 18.74
CA ALA A 106 46.54 -2.87 17.29
C ALA A 106 45.92 -4.14 16.70
N GLY A 107 46.22 -5.32 17.26
CA GLY A 107 45.60 -6.59 16.92
C GLY A 107 44.13 -6.66 17.32
N ALA A 108 43.79 -6.19 18.53
CA ALA A 108 42.41 -6.09 19.01
C ALA A 108 41.57 -5.15 18.13
N ILE A 109 42.06 -3.94 17.85
CA ILE A 109 41.39 -2.97 16.94
C ILE A 109 41.23 -3.54 15.52
N ALA A 110 42.20 -4.33 15.03
CA ALA A 110 42.08 -5.00 13.73
C ALA A 110 41.00 -6.09 13.76
N ALA A 111 40.89 -6.87 14.84
CA ALA A 111 39.85 -7.87 15.02
C ALA A 111 38.45 -7.25 15.12
N GLU A 112 38.29 -6.21 15.96
CA GLU A 112 37.03 -5.44 16.08
C GLU A 112 36.60 -4.83 14.74
N ARG A 113 37.55 -4.28 13.96
CA ARG A 113 37.28 -3.79 12.61
C ARG A 113 36.81 -4.91 11.67
N ASP A 114 37.45 -6.07 11.72
CA ASP A 114 37.14 -7.18 10.81
C ASP A 114 35.81 -7.85 11.19
N GLU A 115 35.46 -7.89 12.47
CA GLU A 115 34.14 -8.31 12.96
C GLU A 115 33.05 -7.31 12.53
N ALA A 116 33.25 -6.01 12.75
CA ALA A 116 32.33 -4.95 12.28
C ALA A 116 32.18 -4.93 10.74
N LEU A 117 33.25 -5.28 10.00
CA LEU A 117 33.19 -5.41 8.54
C LEU A 117 32.34 -6.62 8.11
N VAL A 118 32.41 -7.74 8.83
CA VAL A 118 31.54 -8.91 8.60
C VAL A 118 30.08 -8.58 8.94
N GLU A 119 29.81 -7.89 10.04
CA GLU A 119 28.45 -7.43 10.36
C GLU A 119 27.90 -6.45 9.29
N TYR A 120 28.73 -5.53 8.80
CA TYR A 120 28.36 -4.63 7.70
C TYR A 120 28.08 -5.40 6.39
N GLN A 121 28.87 -6.43 6.08
CA GLN A 121 28.63 -7.28 4.90
C GLN A 121 27.34 -8.10 5.02
N ASN A 122 27.05 -8.63 6.22
CA ASN A 122 25.82 -9.37 6.49
C ASN A 122 24.58 -8.46 6.38
N THR A 123 24.61 -7.28 7.00
CA THR A 123 23.51 -6.31 6.92
C THR A 123 23.31 -5.77 5.50
N LEU A 124 24.38 -5.61 4.72
CA LEU A 124 24.28 -5.29 3.29
C LEU A 124 23.57 -6.41 2.50
N ALA A 125 23.96 -7.67 2.71
CA ALA A 125 23.33 -8.82 2.06
C ALA A 125 21.84 -8.99 2.46
N GLU A 126 21.50 -8.76 3.72
CA GLU A 126 20.11 -8.72 4.19
C GLU A 126 19.31 -7.58 3.53
N ALA A 127 19.91 -6.39 3.38
CA ALA A 127 19.29 -5.26 2.71
C ALA A 127 19.10 -5.50 1.20
N GLU A 128 20.02 -6.21 0.54
CA GLU A 128 19.89 -6.63 -0.86
C GLU A 128 18.76 -7.66 -1.03
N LEU A 129 18.70 -8.68 -0.17
CA LEU A 129 17.60 -9.65 -0.15
C LEU A 129 16.24 -8.97 0.14
N ALA A 130 16.22 -7.97 1.05
CA ALA A 130 15.02 -7.19 1.32
C ALA A 130 14.59 -6.35 0.10
N ARG A 131 15.54 -5.76 -0.66
CA ARG A 131 15.25 -5.06 -1.92
C ARG A 131 14.70 -5.99 -2.99
N GLU A 132 15.26 -7.19 -3.13
CA GLU A 132 14.75 -8.21 -4.08
C GLU A 132 13.33 -8.67 -3.70
N ARG A 133 13.05 -8.86 -2.40
CA ARG A 133 11.70 -9.11 -1.90
C ARG A 133 10.74 -7.95 -2.22
N VAL A 134 11.13 -6.70 -1.95
CA VAL A 134 10.31 -5.54 -2.33
C VAL A 134 10.06 -5.48 -3.84
N ALA A 135 11.05 -5.78 -4.67
CA ALA A 135 10.89 -5.80 -6.14
C ALA A 135 9.92 -6.90 -6.61
N THR A 136 10.05 -8.12 -6.08
CA THR A 136 9.13 -9.24 -6.40
C THR A 136 7.71 -8.97 -5.93
N LEU A 137 7.53 -8.38 -4.75
CA LEU A 137 6.22 -7.98 -4.22
C LEU A 137 5.60 -6.81 -4.99
N THR A 138 6.40 -5.84 -5.42
CA THR A 138 5.93 -4.73 -6.27
C THR A 138 5.43 -5.25 -7.62
N ASN A 139 6.14 -6.23 -8.21
CA ASN A 139 5.70 -6.90 -9.43
C ASN A 139 4.43 -7.72 -9.22
N ALA A 140 4.34 -8.48 -8.12
CA ALA A 140 3.13 -9.24 -7.78
C ALA A 140 1.92 -8.33 -7.53
N LEU A 141 2.12 -7.19 -6.83
CA LEU A 141 1.10 -6.16 -6.64
C LEU A 141 0.62 -5.62 -7.99
N SER A 142 1.53 -5.18 -8.86
CA SER A 142 1.18 -4.67 -10.21
C SER A 142 0.41 -5.70 -11.03
N ILE A 143 0.79 -6.98 -10.99
CA ILE A 143 0.07 -8.08 -11.67
C ILE A 143 -1.34 -8.25 -11.08
N SER A 144 -1.50 -8.13 -9.76
CA SER A 144 -2.80 -8.23 -9.09
C SER A 144 -3.70 -7.01 -9.34
N GLU A 145 -3.14 -5.81 -9.41
CA GLU A 145 -3.84 -4.58 -9.81
C GLU A 145 -4.34 -4.69 -11.26
N ASP A 146 -3.50 -5.18 -12.17
CA ASP A 146 -3.87 -5.50 -13.56
C ASP A 146 -5.02 -6.52 -13.64
N ALA A 147 -4.98 -7.56 -12.81
CA ALA A 147 -6.04 -8.56 -12.72
C ALA A 147 -7.35 -7.95 -12.19
N VAL A 148 -7.30 -7.13 -11.14
CA VAL A 148 -8.45 -6.40 -10.60
C VAL A 148 -9.05 -5.45 -11.64
N ASN A 149 -8.22 -4.75 -12.41
CA ASN A 149 -8.68 -3.86 -13.48
C ASN A 149 -9.38 -4.62 -14.63
N ARG A 150 -8.88 -5.81 -15.00
CA ARG A 150 -9.55 -6.70 -15.97
C ARG A 150 -10.89 -7.19 -15.43
N LEU A 151 -10.92 -7.70 -14.20
CA LEU A 151 -12.16 -8.16 -13.55
C LEU A 151 -13.19 -7.04 -13.40
N ALA A 152 -12.76 -5.81 -13.07
CA ALA A 152 -13.66 -4.65 -13.04
C ALA A 152 -14.28 -4.34 -14.42
N THR A 153 -13.49 -4.49 -15.48
CA THR A 153 -13.96 -4.32 -16.88
C THR A 153 -14.93 -5.43 -17.28
N GLU A 154 -14.63 -6.68 -16.93
CA GLU A 154 -15.49 -7.85 -17.18
C GLU A 154 -16.81 -7.77 -16.40
N LEU A 155 -16.78 -7.33 -15.13
CA LEU A 155 -17.97 -7.09 -14.31
C LEU A 155 -18.82 -5.94 -14.87
N SER A 156 -18.21 -4.89 -15.44
CA SER A 156 -18.96 -3.85 -16.17
C SER A 156 -19.66 -4.45 -17.39
N GLY A 157 -18.93 -5.20 -18.23
CA GLY A 157 -19.51 -5.85 -19.41
C GLY A 157 -20.54 -6.95 -19.09
N LEU A 158 -20.47 -7.58 -17.91
CA LEU A 158 -21.51 -8.47 -17.38
C LEU A 158 -22.74 -7.69 -16.93
N ARG A 159 -22.57 -6.56 -16.24
CA ARG A 159 -23.67 -5.66 -15.84
C ARG A 159 -24.40 -5.08 -17.05
N ASP A 160 -23.67 -4.65 -18.08
CA ASP A 160 -24.27 -4.12 -19.31
C ASP A 160 -25.04 -5.21 -20.07
N ARG A 161 -24.51 -6.44 -20.12
CA ARG A 161 -25.23 -7.61 -20.67
C ARG A 161 -26.46 -7.98 -19.85
N ALA A 162 -26.38 -7.92 -18.52
CA ALA A 162 -27.51 -8.19 -17.63
C ALA A 162 -28.63 -7.16 -17.84
N LYS A 163 -28.29 -5.86 -17.92
CA LYS A 163 -29.26 -4.79 -18.24
C LYS A 163 -29.91 -4.99 -19.62
N ALA A 164 -29.11 -5.36 -20.63
CA ALA A 164 -29.63 -5.67 -21.97
C ALA A 164 -30.45 -6.99 -22.02
N ALA A 165 -30.32 -7.87 -21.02
CA ALA A 165 -31.18 -9.04 -20.85
C ALA A 165 -32.49 -8.66 -20.12
N GLU A 166 -32.42 -7.85 -19.06
CA GLU A 166 -33.58 -7.28 -18.37
C GLU A 166 -34.47 -6.47 -19.34
N GLU A 167 -33.89 -5.62 -20.19
CA GLU A 167 -34.61 -4.87 -21.23
C GLU A 167 -35.29 -5.79 -22.25
N ARG A 168 -34.67 -6.93 -22.61
CA ARG A 168 -35.28 -7.93 -23.50
C ARG A 168 -36.36 -8.76 -22.84
N VAL A 169 -36.23 -9.07 -21.54
CA VAL A 169 -37.27 -9.76 -20.78
C VAL A 169 -38.52 -8.86 -20.70
N ALA A 170 -38.36 -7.57 -20.41
CA ALA A 170 -39.47 -6.62 -20.45
C ALA A 170 -40.14 -6.54 -21.84
N GLU A 171 -39.35 -6.50 -22.94
CA GLU A 171 -39.90 -6.54 -24.31
C GLU A 171 -40.68 -7.84 -24.58
N LEU A 172 -40.21 -8.98 -24.07
CA LEU A 172 -40.89 -10.27 -24.21
C LEU A 172 -42.14 -10.38 -23.34
N GLU A 173 -42.15 -9.80 -22.14
CA GLU A 173 -43.33 -9.69 -21.28
C GLU A 173 -44.41 -8.83 -21.96
N ASP A 174 -44.07 -7.64 -22.46
CA ASP A 174 -44.99 -6.77 -23.22
C ASP A 174 -45.57 -7.50 -24.45
N ARG A 175 -44.73 -8.21 -25.21
CA ARG A 175 -45.16 -8.99 -26.38
C ARG A 175 -46.02 -10.19 -26.02
N THR A 176 -45.80 -10.80 -24.86
CA THR A 176 -46.62 -11.92 -24.35
C THR A 176 -47.98 -11.41 -23.91
N ALA A 177 -48.04 -10.28 -23.19
CA ALA A 177 -49.29 -9.62 -22.83
C ALA A 177 -50.09 -9.18 -24.07
N GLU A 178 -49.43 -8.70 -25.13
CA GLU A 178 -50.11 -8.38 -26.40
C GLU A 178 -50.65 -9.66 -27.09
N ALA A 179 -49.90 -10.77 -27.05
CA ALA A 179 -50.35 -12.05 -27.58
C ALA A 179 -51.55 -12.62 -26.79
N GLU A 180 -51.51 -12.59 -25.46
CA GLU A 180 -52.62 -12.99 -24.59
C GLU A 180 -53.88 -12.15 -24.85
N ALA A 181 -53.73 -10.82 -24.99
CA ALA A 181 -54.85 -9.93 -25.33
C ALA A 181 -55.45 -10.23 -26.71
N ARG A 182 -54.62 -10.63 -27.69
CA ARG A 182 -55.09 -11.09 -29.01
C ARG A 182 -55.83 -12.44 -28.91
N VAL A 183 -55.32 -13.38 -28.11
CA VAL A 183 -55.97 -14.69 -27.86
C VAL A 183 -57.34 -14.50 -27.19
N ALA A 184 -57.42 -13.69 -26.14
CA ALA A 184 -58.70 -13.38 -25.48
C ALA A 184 -59.70 -12.72 -26.44
N GLN A 185 -59.24 -11.84 -27.35
CA GLN A 185 -60.08 -11.27 -28.40
C GLN A 185 -60.55 -12.31 -29.44
N THR A 186 -59.72 -13.32 -29.78
CA THR A 186 -60.16 -14.41 -30.65
C THR A 186 -61.18 -15.31 -29.96
N GLU A 187 -60.97 -15.67 -28.70
CA GLU A 187 -61.93 -16.46 -27.90
C GLU A 187 -63.28 -15.75 -27.76
N GLU A 188 -63.29 -14.43 -27.52
CA GLU A 188 -64.53 -13.62 -27.50
C GLU A 188 -65.26 -13.67 -28.87
N ARG A 189 -64.51 -13.65 -29.98
CA ARG A 189 -65.08 -13.73 -31.33
C ARG A 189 -65.60 -15.13 -31.66
N GLU A 190 -64.92 -16.19 -31.20
CA GLU A 190 -65.37 -17.58 -31.34
C GLU A 190 -66.67 -17.78 -30.55
N ALA A 191 -66.71 -17.40 -29.27
CA ALA A 191 -67.94 -17.48 -28.46
C ALA A 191 -69.11 -16.68 -29.07
N ALA A 192 -68.84 -15.50 -29.65
CA ALA A 192 -69.84 -14.72 -30.36
C ALA A 192 -70.28 -15.36 -31.70
N ALA A 193 -69.44 -16.16 -32.34
CA ALA A 193 -69.78 -16.93 -33.54
C ALA A 193 -70.61 -18.17 -33.18
N GLU A 194 -70.22 -18.94 -32.16
CA GLU A 194 -70.97 -20.07 -31.62
C GLU A 194 -72.38 -19.66 -31.18
N ALA A 195 -72.51 -18.54 -30.46
CA ALA A 195 -73.81 -18.00 -30.07
C ALA A 195 -74.72 -17.67 -31.27
N ARG A 196 -74.14 -17.15 -32.38
CA ARG A 196 -74.89 -16.89 -33.63
C ARG A 196 -75.26 -18.17 -34.36
N ILE A 197 -74.41 -19.19 -34.33
CA ILE A 197 -74.70 -20.52 -34.90
C ILE A 197 -75.86 -21.16 -34.13
N ALA A 198 -75.80 -21.20 -32.81
CA ALA A 198 -76.88 -21.72 -31.97
C ALA A 198 -78.21 -20.96 -32.18
N GLU A 199 -78.17 -19.63 -32.34
CA GLU A 199 -79.36 -18.84 -32.67
C GLU A 199 -79.90 -19.16 -34.09
N ALA A 200 -79.02 -19.43 -35.06
CA ALA A 200 -79.40 -19.85 -36.41
C ALA A 200 -80.00 -21.26 -36.42
N GLU A 201 -79.45 -22.21 -35.66
CA GLU A 201 -80.01 -23.55 -35.48
C GLU A 201 -81.38 -23.52 -34.82
N GLN A 202 -81.57 -22.70 -33.77
CA GLN A 202 -82.90 -22.49 -33.18
C GLN A 202 -83.91 -21.90 -34.18
N ARG A 203 -83.48 -20.97 -35.03
CA ARG A 203 -84.33 -20.44 -36.12
C ARG A 203 -84.66 -21.50 -37.17
N ALA A 204 -83.71 -22.37 -37.51
CA ALA A 204 -83.91 -23.46 -38.47
C ALA A 204 -84.90 -24.50 -37.92
N ALA A 205 -84.71 -24.99 -36.69
CA ALA A 205 -85.63 -25.91 -36.04
C ALA A 205 -87.06 -25.31 -35.89
N ALA A 206 -87.15 -24.01 -35.59
CA ALA A 206 -88.45 -23.31 -35.56
C ALA A 206 -89.09 -23.13 -36.94
N ALA A 207 -88.31 -23.12 -38.02
CA ALA A 207 -88.81 -23.11 -39.39
C ALA A 207 -89.28 -24.52 -39.82
N GLU A 208 -88.49 -25.56 -39.53
CA GLU A 208 -88.86 -26.96 -39.76
C GLU A 208 -90.16 -27.33 -39.05
N ALA A 209 -90.30 -26.98 -37.76
CA ALA A 209 -91.54 -27.21 -37.02
C ALA A 209 -92.77 -26.52 -37.66
N ARG A 210 -92.60 -25.34 -38.26
CA ARG A 210 -93.67 -24.65 -39.01
C ARG A 210 -93.99 -25.30 -40.35
N VAL A 211 -93.00 -25.92 -41.01
CA VAL A 211 -93.22 -26.70 -42.24
C VAL A 211 -94.04 -27.95 -41.91
N VAL A 212 -93.67 -28.71 -40.88
CA VAL A 212 -94.45 -29.88 -40.42
C VAL A 212 -95.88 -29.48 -40.05
N GLU A 213 -96.07 -28.39 -39.30
CA GLU A 213 -97.40 -27.87 -38.93
C GLU A 213 -98.19 -27.33 -40.16
N ALA A 214 -97.53 -27.00 -41.26
CA ALA A 214 -98.17 -26.63 -42.53
C ALA A 214 -98.56 -27.88 -43.35
N GLU A 215 -97.72 -28.92 -43.36
CA GLU A 215 -97.99 -30.22 -43.99
C GLU A 215 -99.17 -30.94 -43.30
N GLU A 216 -99.23 -30.95 -41.96
CA GLU A 216 -100.38 -31.48 -41.22
C GLU A 216 -101.69 -30.75 -41.55
N ARG A 217 -101.62 -29.42 -41.72
CA ARG A 217 -102.77 -28.60 -42.17
C ARG A 217 -103.16 -28.90 -43.61
N ALA A 218 -102.20 -29.10 -44.50
CA ALA A 218 -102.45 -29.46 -45.90
C ALA A 218 -103.13 -30.83 -46.00
N SER A 219 -102.60 -31.85 -45.33
CA SER A 219 -103.21 -33.18 -45.27
C SER A 219 -104.62 -33.16 -44.66
N THR A 220 -104.84 -32.34 -43.62
CA THR A 220 -106.17 -32.11 -43.05
C THR A 220 -107.13 -31.45 -44.04
N ALA A 221 -106.64 -30.56 -44.92
CA ALA A 221 -107.43 -29.93 -45.96
C ALA A 221 -107.77 -30.92 -47.09
N GLU A 222 -106.79 -31.71 -47.56
CA GLU A 222 -106.97 -32.77 -48.55
C GLU A 222 -108.02 -33.80 -48.10
N ALA A 223 -107.94 -34.27 -46.84
CA ALA A 223 -108.94 -35.18 -46.27
C ALA A 223 -110.36 -34.58 -46.24
N ARG A 224 -110.49 -33.25 -46.07
CA ARG A 224 -111.78 -32.55 -46.15
C ARG A 224 -112.28 -32.40 -47.58
N VAL A 225 -111.38 -32.22 -48.55
CA VAL A 225 -111.73 -32.18 -49.99
C VAL A 225 -112.22 -33.57 -50.43
N ALA A 226 -111.49 -34.64 -50.13
CA ALA A 226 -111.91 -36.01 -50.45
C ALA A 226 -113.28 -36.36 -49.83
N GLN A 227 -113.54 -35.95 -48.57
CA GLN A 227 -114.86 -36.12 -47.96
C GLN A 227 -115.97 -35.28 -48.64
N ALA A 228 -115.63 -34.11 -49.19
CA ALA A 228 -116.58 -33.29 -49.94
C ALA A 228 -116.91 -33.93 -51.31
N GLU A 229 -115.91 -34.51 -51.98
CA GLU A 229 -116.08 -35.25 -53.24
C GLU A 229 -116.93 -36.52 -53.05
N GLU A 230 -116.68 -37.31 -51.99
CA GLU A 230 -117.52 -38.48 -51.65
C GLU A 230 -118.99 -38.07 -51.44
N ARG A 231 -119.22 -36.95 -50.75
CA ARG A 231 -120.57 -36.39 -50.54
C ARG A 231 -121.20 -35.87 -51.83
N ALA A 232 -120.42 -35.27 -52.73
CA ALA A 232 -120.88 -34.81 -54.04
C ALA A 232 -121.31 -35.99 -54.92
N SER A 233 -120.47 -37.03 -55.05
CA SER A 233 -120.80 -38.25 -55.78
C SER A 233 -122.03 -38.97 -55.20
N THR A 234 -122.17 -39.00 -53.87
CA THR A 234 -123.38 -39.51 -53.21
C THR A 234 -124.63 -38.69 -53.53
N ALA A 235 -124.50 -37.37 -53.73
CA ALA A 235 -125.59 -36.49 -54.12
C ALA A 235 -125.97 -36.68 -55.60
N GLU A 236 -124.99 -36.77 -56.50
CA GLU A 236 -125.17 -37.06 -57.93
C GLU A 236 -125.91 -38.40 -58.13
N ALA A 237 -125.49 -39.46 -57.44
CA ALA A 237 -126.17 -40.75 -57.48
C ALA A 237 -127.64 -40.69 -57.01
N ARG A 238 -127.97 -39.78 -56.08
CA ARG A 238 -129.35 -39.54 -55.64
C ARG A 238 -130.15 -38.72 -56.64
N VAL A 239 -129.52 -37.78 -57.35
CA VAL A 239 -130.15 -37.01 -58.44
C VAL A 239 -130.49 -37.94 -59.60
N ALA A 240 -129.54 -38.75 -60.07
CA ALA A 240 -129.79 -39.74 -61.13
C ALA A 240 -130.93 -40.73 -60.77
N GLN A 241 -130.99 -41.20 -59.51
CA GLN A 241 -132.11 -42.02 -59.04
C GLN A 241 -133.45 -41.24 -59.00
N ALA A 242 -133.44 -39.93 -58.75
CA ALA A 242 -134.64 -39.11 -58.79
C ALA A 242 -135.12 -38.89 -60.23
N GLU A 243 -134.21 -38.70 -61.18
CA GLU A 243 -134.50 -38.57 -62.62
C GLU A 243 -135.09 -39.87 -63.20
N GLU A 244 -134.52 -41.04 -62.88
CA GLU A 244 -135.08 -42.35 -63.25
C GLU A 244 -136.52 -42.52 -62.76
N ARG A 245 -136.80 -42.11 -61.52
CA ARG A 245 -138.15 -42.13 -60.94
C ARG A 245 -139.08 -41.12 -61.61
N ALA A 246 -138.59 -39.94 -61.97
CA ALA A 246 -139.37 -38.92 -62.68
C ALA A 246 -139.77 -39.41 -64.07
N SER A 247 -138.84 -39.94 -64.86
CA SER A 247 -139.14 -40.53 -66.18
C SER A 247 -140.12 -41.71 -66.09
N THR A 248 -139.98 -42.57 -65.06
CA THR A 248 -140.95 -43.64 -64.78
C THR A 248 -142.34 -43.09 -64.44
N ALA A 249 -142.44 -41.93 -63.79
CA ALA A 249 -143.70 -41.26 -63.49
C ALA A 249 -144.31 -40.61 -64.74
N GLU A 250 -143.51 -39.99 -65.61
CA GLU A 250 -143.96 -39.41 -66.89
C GLU A 250 -144.59 -40.48 -67.80
N VAL A 251 -143.94 -41.65 -67.96
CA VAL A 251 -144.51 -42.79 -68.71
C VAL A 251 -145.88 -43.20 -68.15
N ARG A 252 -146.03 -43.22 -66.81
CA ARG A 252 -147.29 -43.54 -66.15
C ARG A 252 -148.38 -42.48 -66.33
N VAL A 253 -148.01 -41.21 -66.48
CA VAL A 253 -148.95 -40.12 -66.82
C VAL A 253 -149.46 -40.29 -68.25
N VAL A 254 -148.57 -40.53 -69.22
CA VAL A 254 -148.97 -40.77 -70.63
C VAL A 254 -149.91 -41.98 -70.73
N GLU A 255 -149.59 -43.10 -70.06
CA GLU A 255 -150.52 -44.25 -70.01
C GLU A 255 -151.88 -43.91 -69.36
N ALA A 256 -151.93 -42.96 -68.42
CA ALA A 256 -153.18 -42.53 -67.79
C ALA A 256 -154.00 -41.62 -68.70
N GLU A 257 -153.34 -40.73 -69.47
CA GLU A 257 -153.98 -39.90 -70.49
C GLU A 257 -154.56 -40.75 -71.63
N GLU A 258 -153.83 -41.77 -72.11
CA GLU A 258 -154.36 -42.74 -73.09
C GLU A 258 -155.59 -43.49 -72.57
N ARG A 259 -155.61 -43.88 -71.29
CA ARG A 259 -156.79 -44.49 -70.65
C ARG A 259 -157.96 -43.50 -70.54
N SER A 260 -157.70 -42.22 -70.25
CA SER A 260 -158.73 -41.18 -70.17
C SER A 260 -159.37 -40.93 -71.54
N SER A 261 -158.57 -40.77 -72.59
CA SER A 261 -159.07 -40.55 -73.95
C SER A 261 -159.91 -41.73 -74.46
N ASN A 262 -159.52 -42.97 -74.14
CA ASN A 262 -160.33 -44.16 -74.43
C ASN A 262 -161.67 -44.18 -73.66
N ALA A 263 -161.70 -43.68 -72.42
CA ALA A 263 -162.94 -43.58 -71.63
C ALA A 263 -163.88 -42.51 -72.20
N GLU A 264 -163.36 -41.33 -72.58
CA GLU A 264 -164.12 -40.26 -73.24
C GLU A 264 -164.75 -40.75 -74.55
N ALA A 265 -164.01 -41.50 -75.37
CA ALA A 265 -164.54 -42.10 -76.60
C ALA A 265 -165.69 -43.09 -76.35
N GLN A 266 -165.67 -43.83 -75.24
CA GLN A 266 -166.79 -44.71 -74.86
C GLN A 266 -168.02 -43.93 -74.36
N VAL A 267 -167.82 -42.81 -73.66
CA VAL A 267 -168.91 -41.93 -73.23
C VAL A 267 -169.62 -41.31 -74.43
N ALA A 268 -168.87 -40.75 -75.39
CA ALA A 268 -169.46 -40.18 -76.61
C ALA A 268 -170.30 -41.20 -77.41
N GLN A 269 -169.86 -42.47 -77.49
CA GLN A 269 -170.63 -43.54 -78.12
C GLN A 269 -171.91 -43.90 -77.34
N ALA A 270 -171.92 -43.74 -76.02
CA ALA A 270 -173.12 -43.96 -75.21
C ALA A 270 -174.17 -42.84 -75.43
N GLU A 271 -173.72 -41.59 -75.55
CA GLU A 271 -174.58 -40.43 -75.82
C GLU A 271 -175.26 -40.52 -77.21
N GLU A 272 -174.54 -40.94 -78.25
CA GLU A 272 -175.12 -41.17 -79.59
C GLU A 272 -176.27 -42.19 -79.55
N ARG A 273 -176.10 -43.29 -78.80
CA ARG A 273 -177.13 -44.32 -78.62
C ARG A 273 -178.35 -43.81 -77.85
N ALA A 274 -178.15 -42.91 -76.87
CA ALA A 274 -179.25 -42.30 -76.13
C ALA A 274 -180.09 -41.38 -77.02
N ALA A 275 -179.44 -40.54 -77.84
CA ALA A 275 -180.12 -39.65 -78.79
C ALA A 275 -180.95 -40.41 -79.84
N ASP A 276 -180.49 -41.58 -80.31
CA ASP A 276 -181.27 -42.43 -81.22
C ASP A 276 -182.52 -43.02 -80.54
N ALA A 277 -182.40 -43.42 -79.26
CA ALA A 277 -183.54 -43.93 -78.50
C ALA A 277 -184.64 -42.87 -78.32
N GLU A 278 -184.29 -41.63 -77.95
CA GLU A 278 -185.24 -40.53 -77.80
C GLU A 278 -185.99 -40.21 -79.11
N ARG A 279 -185.29 -40.26 -80.25
CA ARG A 279 -185.89 -40.05 -81.57
C ARG A 279 -187.00 -41.06 -81.85
N ARG A 280 -186.78 -42.33 -81.49
CA ARG A 280 -187.76 -43.42 -81.68
C ARG A 280 -188.96 -43.33 -80.76
N ILE A 281 -188.81 -42.72 -79.57
CA ILE A 281 -189.93 -42.43 -78.65
C ILE A 281 -190.84 -41.35 -79.25
N ARG A 282 -190.28 -40.24 -79.72
CA ARG A 282 -191.04 -39.13 -80.36
C ARG A 282 -191.90 -39.60 -81.54
N GLU A 283 -191.35 -40.46 -82.41
CA GLU A 283 -192.11 -41.05 -83.51
C GLU A 283 -193.30 -41.94 -83.06
N ALA A 284 -193.25 -42.52 -81.86
CA ALA A 284 -194.34 -43.34 -81.32
C ALA A 284 -195.49 -42.46 -80.80
N GLU A 285 -195.16 -41.33 -80.16
CA GLU A 285 -196.14 -40.37 -79.62
C GLU A 285 -196.97 -39.71 -80.74
N GLU A 286 -196.34 -39.31 -81.85
CA GLU A 286 -197.06 -38.74 -83.02
C GLU A 286 -198.09 -39.72 -83.61
N ARG A 287 -197.80 -41.04 -83.60
CA ARG A 287 -198.73 -42.07 -84.09
C ARG A 287 -199.94 -42.25 -83.17
N ALA A 288 -199.79 -42.03 -81.87
CA ALA A 288 -200.88 -42.13 -80.90
C ALA A 288 -201.89 -40.96 -81.05
N ALA A 289 -201.39 -39.73 -81.13
CA ALA A 289 -202.24 -38.54 -81.32
C ALA A 289 -203.08 -38.60 -82.61
N ALA A 290 -202.53 -39.17 -83.69
CA ALA A 290 -203.24 -39.37 -84.96
C ALA A 290 -204.34 -40.46 -84.90
N ALA A 291 -204.39 -41.28 -83.85
CA ALA A 291 -205.46 -42.26 -83.62
C ALA A 291 -206.65 -41.61 -82.88
N GLU A 292 -206.38 -40.84 -81.82
CA GLU A 292 -207.41 -40.18 -81.00
C GLU A 292 -208.25 -39.18 -81.82
N ALA A 293 -207.61 -38.41 -82.70
CA ALA A 293 -208.30 -37.46 -83.59
C ALA A 293 -209.34 -38.11 -84.52
N ARG A 294 -209.20 -39.40 -84.85
CA ARG A 294 -210.17 -40.15 -85.68
C ARG A 294 -211.40 -40.61 -84.90
N VAL A 295 -211.29 -40.76 -83.58
CA VAL A 295 -212.41 -41.19 -82.73
C VAL A 295 -213.37 -40.01 -82.50
N ALA A 296 -212.85 -38.83 -82.16
CA ALA A 296 -213.68 -37.63 -81.96
C ALA A 296 -214.50 -37.24 -83.21
N GLN A 297 -213.96 -37.45 -84.41
CA GLN A 297 -214.65 -37.18 -85.67
C GLN A 297 -215.81 -38.16 -85.97
N ALA A 298 -215.82 -39.34 -85.34
CA ALA A 298 -216.91 -40.31 -85.49
C ALA A 298 -218.13 -39.94 -84.64
N ASP A 299 -217.91 -39.44 -83.41
CA ASP A 299 -218.99 -39.00 -82.51
C ASP A 299 -219.69 -37.72 -83.03
N GLU A 300 -218.93 -36.81 -83.65
CA GLU A 300 -219.46 -35.60 -84.30
C GLU A 300 -220.25 -35.91 -85.59
N LEU A 301 -220.21 -37.15 -86.12
CA LEU A 301 -221.09 -37.64 -87.20
C LEU A 301 -222.46 -38.15 -86.71
N ALA A 302 -222.81 -37.79 -85.47
CA ALA A 302 -224.08 -37.16 -85.14
C ALA A 302 -225.35 -38.05 -85.13
N ALA A 303 -226.16 -37.97 -84.07
CA ALA A 303 -226.89 -36.77 -83.61
C ALA A 303 -227.71 -36.01 -84.69
N THR A 304 -227.37 -36.12 -85.99
CA THR A 304 -228.20 -35.65 -87.12
C THR A 304 -229.02 -36.78 -87.74
N ALA A 305 -228.71 -38.05 -87.43
CA ALA A 305 -229.55 -39.19 -87.76
C ALA A 305 -230.80 -39.28 -86.86
N GLU A 306 -230.63 -39.05 -85.55
CA GLU A 306 -231.72 -39.08 -84.56
C GLU A 306 -232.78 -37.99 -84.82
N THR A 307 -232.38 -36.87 -85.41
CA THR A 307 -233.30 -35.78 -85.83
C THR A 307 -233.98 -36.01 -87.19
N ARG A 308 -233.72 -37.14 -87.88
CA ARG A 308 -234.39 -37.49 -89.15
C ARG A 308 -235.27 -38.74 -89.12
N VAL A 309 -235.08 -39.67 -88.18
CA VAL A 309 -235.87 -40.92 -88.14
C VAL A 309 -236.58 -41.17 -86.79
N ALA A 310 -237.00 -40.07 -86.14
CA ALA A 310 -238.30 -40.03 -85.46
C ALA A 310 -239.48 -40.41 -86.42
N GLN A 311 -239.21 -40.57 -87.72
CA GLN A 311 -240.07 -41.19 -88.73
C GLN A 311 -240.07 -42.74 -88.74
N ALA A 312 -239.41 -43.44 -87.81
CA ALA A 312 -239.51 -44.92 -87.70
C ALA A 312 -239.63 -45.44 -86.26
N GLU A 313 -240.57 -44.89 -85.49
CA GLU A 313 -241.07 -45.43 -84.20
C GLU A 313 -241.71 -46.84 -84.29
N GLU A 314 -241.45 -47.63 -85.34
CA GLU A 314 -242.30 -48.75 -85.75
C GLU A 314 -241.59 -50.14 -85.77
N ARG A 315 -240.26 -50.27 -85.57
CA ARG A 315 -239.52 -51.52 -85.90
C ARG A 315 -238.49 -52.09 -84.88
N ALA A 316 -238.95 -52.30 -83.65
CA ALA A 316 -238.87 -53.60 -82.93
C ALA A 316 -237.54 -54.18 -82.29
N THR A 317 -237.42 -54.04 -80.96
CA THR A 317 -237.35 -55.13 -79.93
C THR A 317 -236.24 -56.24 -79.86
N THR A 318 -234.90 -56.01 -79.92
CA THR A 318 -233.94 -57.15 -79.70
C THR A 318 -232.54 -56.86 -79.05
N ALA A 319 -232.14 -57.65 -78.03
CA ALA A 319 -230.79 -57.88 -77.41
C ALA A 319 -230.03 -56.68 -76.77
N GLN A 320 -229.13 -56.74 -75.76
CA GLN A 320 -228.65 -57.70 -74.73
C GLN A 320 -227.59 -58.81 -75.02
N ALA A 321 -226.40 -58.71 -74.34
CA ALA A 321 -225.63 -59.75 -73.56
C ALA A 321 -224.06 -59.76 -73.67
N ARG A 322 -223.37 -60.11 -72.55
CA ARG A 322 -221.93 -60.53 -72.33
C ARG A 322 -220.77 -59.48 -72.24
N VAL A 323 -219.50 -59.87 -71.90
CA VAL A 323 -218.89 -60.19 -70.56
C VAL A 323 -217.51 -60.94 -70.63
N ALA A 324 -216.54 -60.59 -69.73
CA ALA A 324 -215.36 -61.36 -69.16
C ALA A 324 -213.94 -61.42 -69.82
N GLU A 325 -212.87 -61.29 -68.97
CA GLU A 325 -211.73 -62.26 -68.70
C GLU A 325 -210.28 -61.68 -68.50
N ALA A 326 -209.54 -62.21 -67.48
CA ALA A 326 -208.08 -62.19 -67.15
C ALA A 326 -207.34 -60.85 -66.83
N ASP A 327 -206.42 -60.70 -65.86
CA ASP A 327 -205.78 -61.54 -64.79
C ASP A 327 -204.95 -62.80 -65.14
N GLU A 328 -203.59 -62.71 -65.08
CA GLU A 328 -202.60 -63.68 -64.50
C GLU A 328 -201.10 -63.43 -64.91
N ARG A 329 -200.15 -63.77 -64.00
CA ARG A 329 -198.64 -63.77 -64.08
C ARG A 329 -197.91 -62.43 -63.90
N ALA A 330 -196.78 -62.22 -63.18
CA ALA A 330 -195.90 -62.85 -62.16
C ALA A 330 -194.49 -62.20 -62.34
N LEU A 331 -193.73 -61.67 -61.36
CA LEU A 331 -192.98 -62.23 -60.20
C LEU A 331 -191.69 -63.06 -60.51
N ALA A 332 -190.50 -62.48 -60.26
CA ALA A 332 -189.27 -63.06 -59.60
C ALA A 332 -187.89 -62.58 -60.13
N ALA A 333 -187.09 -61.86 -59.31
CA ALA A 333 -185.60 -61.85 -59.26
C ALA A 333 -185.05 -60.92 -58.13
N GLN A 334 -183.96 -61.29 -57.42
CA GLN A 334 -183.38 -60.57 -56.25
C GLN A 334 -181.84 -60.84 -56.08
N VAL A 335 -181.17 -60.06 -55.21
CA VAL A 335 -179.95 -60.34 -54.37
C VAL A 335 -178.66 -59.49 -54.62
N GLY A 336 -178.08 -58.95 -53.51
CA GLY A 336 -176.71 -58.38 -53.37
C GLY A 336 -176.64 -56.84 -53.24
N ILE A 337 -176.47 -56.16 -52.09
CA ILE A 337 -175.77 -56.39 -50.79
C ILE A 337 -174.23 -56.39 -50.97
N ALA A 338 -173.51 -55.25 -50.85
CA ALA A 338 -173.14 -54.44 -49.66
C ALA A 338 -171.86 -54.92 -48.92
N GLN A 339 -170.68 -54.36 -49.27
CA GLN A 339 -169.41 -54.41 -48.50
C GLN A 339 -168.30 -53.52 -49.14
N ALA A 340 -168.34 -52.19 -49.02
CA ALA A 340 -167.29 -51.31 -49.57
C ALA A 340 -167.11 -49.93 -48.87
N GLU A 341 -167.48 -49.79 -47.59
CA GLU A 341 -167.67 -48.47 -46.93
C GLU A 341 -166.58 -48.03 -45.93
N GLU A 342 -165.42 -48.70 -45.82
CA GLU A 342 -164.55 -48.56 -44.62
C GLU A 342 -163.06 -48.18 -44.82
N ARG A 343 -162.54 -47.88 -46.03
CA ARG A 343 -161.06 -47.82 -46.24
C ARG A 343 -160.43 -46.71 -47.11
N ALA A 344 -161.06 -45.55 -47.31
CA ALA A 344 -160.42 -44.46 -48.10
C ALA A 344 -160.53 -43.03 -47.53
N SER A 345 -160.80 -42.86 -46.23
CA SER A 345 -161.03 -41.55 -45.59
C SER A 345 -159.81 -40.95 -44.85
N ALA A 346 -158.57 -41.29 -45.26
CA ALA A 346 -157.36 -41.00 -44.46
C ALA A 346 -156.15 -40.39 -45.22
N ALA A 347 -156.32 -39.93 -46.46
CA ALA A 347 -155.19 -39.48 -47.31
C ALA A 347 -155.14 -37.97 -47.62
N GLU A 348 -156.27 -37.25 -47.61
CA GLU A 348 -156.35 -35.92 -48.26
C GLU A 348 -156.00 -34.72 -47.34
N ALA A 349 -155.75 -34.95 -46.04
CA ALA A 349 -155.49 -33.90 -45.06
C ALA A 349 -154.00 -33.48 -44.94
N ARG A 350 -153.16 -33.70 -45.97
CA ARG A 350 -151.69 -33.44 -45.90
C ARG A 350 -151.07 -32.76 -47.13
N ILE A 351 -151.87 -32.11 -47.98
CA ILE A 351 -151.37 -31.42 -49.19
C ILE A 351 -151.32 -29.89 -49.02
N ALA A 352 -152.13 -29.29 -48.13
CA ALA A 352 -152.31 -27.84 -48.02
C ALA A 352 -151.24 -27.07 -47.19
N GLU A 353 -150.20 -27.72 -46.66
CA GLU A 353 -149.18 -27.07 -45.78
C GLU A 353 -147.74 -27.17 -46.34
N ALA A 354 -147.59 -27.59 -47.61
CA ALA A 354 -146.30 -27.74 -48.28
C ALA A 354 -145.92 -26.55 -49.19
N GLU A 355 -146.87 -25.67 -49.53
CA GLU A 355 -146.69 -24.68 -50.60
C GLU A 355 -146.02 -23.35 -50.16
N GLU A 356 -145.90 -23.08 -48.85
CA GLU A 356 -145.31 -21.83 -48.34
C GLU A 356 -143.77 -21.86 -48.13
N ARG A 357 -143.05 -22.86 -48.68
CA ARG A 357 -141.56 -22.89 -48.65
C ARG A 357 -140.89 -23.05 -50.02
N ALA A 358 -141.59 -22.75 -51.11
CA ALA A 358 -141.08 -22.89 -52.48
C ALA A 358 -140.77 -21.55 -53.19
N ALA A 359 -140.58 -20.44 -52.46
CA ALA A 359 -140.41 -19.09 -53.03
C ALA A 359 -139.00 -18.47 -52.87
N GLY A 360 -137.95 -19.29 -52.63
CA GLY A 360 -136.58 -18.82 -52.37
C GLY A 360 -135.47 -19.40 -53.26
N ALA A 361 -135.80 -20.30 -54.19
CA ALA A 361 -134.83 -21.12 -54.93
C ALA A 361 -134.81 -20.90 -56.46
N ALA A 362 -135.52 -19.90 -56.98
CA ALA A 362 -135.66 -19.63 -58.42
C ALA A 362 -134.66 -18.60 -58.96
N ALA A 363 -133.42 -18.59 -58.45
CA ALA A 363 -132.36 -17.65 -58.88
C ALA A 363 -130.96 -18.29 -59.04
N ARG A 364 -130.84 -19.62 -58.95
CA ARG A 364 -129.56 -20.35 -59.09
C ARG A 364 -129.71 -21.67 -59.87
N ALA A 365 -130.37 -21.59 -61.01
CA ALA A 365 -130.55 -22.72 -61.95
C ALA A 365 -130.16 -22.37 -63.41
N ALA A 366 -129.44 -21.25 -63.62
CA ALA A 366 -128.98 -20.80 -64.94
C ALA A 366 -127.44 -20.59 -65.04
N GLU A 367 -126.70 -20.72 -63.94
CA GLU A 367 -125.22 -20.62 -63.90
C GLU A 367 -124.53 -22.01 -63.76
N ALA A 368 -125.32 -23.09 -63.67
CA ALA A 368 -124.81 -24.44 -63.45
C ALA A 368 -124.35 -25.16 -64.74
N GLU A 369 -124.86 -24.75 -65.92
CA GLU A 369 -124.51 -25.37 -67.21
C GLU A 369 -123.19 -24.87 -67.80
N GLU A 370 -122.73 -23.66 -67.43
CA GLU A 370 -121.43 -23.13 -67.87
C GLU A 370 -120.26 -23.76 -67.07
N SER A 371 -120.52 -24.20 -65.83
CA SER A 371 -119.52 -24.76 -64.92
C SER A 371 -119.02 -26.17 -65.31
N ALA A 372 -119.81 -26.94 -66.06
CA ALA A 372 -119.43 -28.27 -66.54
C ALA A 372 -118.40 -28.20 -67.69
N SER A 373 -118.51 -27.18 -68.56
CA SER A 373 -117.55 -26.92 -69.64
C SER A 373 -116.17 -26.52 -69.08
N THR A 374 -116.14 -25.81 -67.95
CA THR A 374 -114.88 -25.38 -67.31
C THR A 374 -114.14 -26.53 -66.61
N ALA A 375 -114.80 -27.65 -66.29
CA ALA A 375 -114.15 -28.83 -65.71
C ALA A 375 -113.30 -29.59 -66.74
N GLN A 376 -113.79 -29.73 -67.97
CA GLN A 376 -113.08 -30.45 -69.04
C GLN A 376 -111.84 -29.71 -69.56
N ALA A 377 -111.76 -28.39 -69.38
CA ALA A 377 -110.54 -27.61 -69.63
C ALA A 377 -109.47 -27.75 -68.52
N ARG A 378 -109.84 -28.21 -67.32
CA ARG A 378 -108.91 -28.31 -66.17
C ARG A 378 -108.25 -29.67 -66.03
N ILE A 379 -108.80 -30.72 -66.63
CA ILE A 379 -108.17 -32.05 -66.68
C ILE A 379 -106.95 -32.02 -67.61
N ALA A 380 -106.99 -31.29 -68.73
CA ALA A 380 -105.82 -31.08 -69.59
C ALA A 380 -104.70 -30.27 -68.89
N HIS A 381 -105.06 -29.27 -68.08
CA HIS A 381 -104.10 -28.49 -67.28
C HIS A 381 -103.54 -29.29 -66.09
N ALA A 382 -104.22 -30.35 -65.63
CA ALA A 382 -103.72 -31.23 -64.57
C ALA A 382 -102.59 -32.15 -65.06
N GLU A 383 -102.56 -32.50 -66.35
CA GLU A 383 -101.46 -33.28 -66.95
C GLU A 383 -100.23 -32.40 -67.21
N GLU A 384 -100.41 -31.15 -67.67
CA GLU A 384 -99.33 -30.14 -67.82
C GLU A 384 -98.74 -29.75 -66.44
N SER A 385 -99.59 -29.61 -65.42
CA SER A 385 -99.18 -29.36 -64.03
C SER A 385 -98.39 -30.52 -63.40
N ALA A 386 -98.57 -31.75 -63.87
CA ALA A 386 -97.82 -32.91 -63.37
C ALA A 386 -96.37 -32.92 -63.85
N GLU A 387 -96.11 -32.47 -65.09
CA GLU A 387 -94.75 -32.30 -65.60
C GLU A 387 -94.04 -31.08 -64.97
N GLU A 388 -94.74 -29.97 -64.74
CA GLU A 388 -94.20 -28.85 -63.97
C GLU A 388 -93.85 -29.26 -62.52
N HIS A 389 -94.70 -30.01 -61.83
CA HIS A 389 -94.41 -30.51 -60.48
C HIS A 389 -93.29 -31.54 -60.43
N ALA A 390 -93.14 -32.39 -61.45
CA ALA A 390 -91.98 -33.27 -61.58
C ALA A 390 -90.67 -32.47 -61.75
N SER A 391 -90.69 -31.41 -62.58
CA SER A 391 -89.53 -30.52 -62.76
C SER A 391 -89.19 -29.73 -61.48
N ALA A 392 -90.21 -29.27 -60.73
CA ALA A 392 -90.03 -28.55 -59.48
C ALA A 392 -89.53 -29.46 -58.34
N ALA A 393 -89.94 -30.73 -58.31
CA ALA A 393 -89.39 -31.73 -57.41
C ALA A 393 -87.92 -32.04 -57.74
N GLN A 394 -87.58 -32.19 -59.02
CA GLN A 394 -86.19 -32.37 -59.47
C GLN A 394 -85.31 -31.15 -59.15
N ALA A 395 -85.83 -29.93 -59.32
CA ALA A 395 -85.14 -28.70 -58.94
C ALA A 395 -84.88 -28.62 -57.42
N ARG A 396 -85.85 -29.03 -56.58
CA ARG A 396 -85.66 -29.08 -55.11
C ARG A 396 -84.70 -30.16 -54.66
N ILE A 397 -84.66 -31.31 -55.34
CA ILE A 397 -83.65 -32.35 -55.06
C ILE A 397 -82.25 -31.85 -55.44
N ALA A 398 -82.09 -31.22 -56.62
CA ALA A 398 -80.82 -30.60 -57.01
C ALA A 398 -80.36 -29.49 -56.05
N GLU A 399 -81.29 -28.64 -55.58
CA GLU A 399 -80.99 -27.59 -54.59
C GLU A 399 -80.66 -28.18 -53.19
N ALA A 400 -81.23 -29.34 -52.83
CA ALA A 400 -80.88 -30.08 -51.62
C ALA A 400 -79.51 -30.77 -51.74
N GLU A 401 -79.15 -31.30 -52.91
CA GLU A 401 -77.82 -31.84 -53.22
C GLU A 401 -76.75 -30.74 -53.25
N GLU A 402 -77.06 -29.55 -53.77
CA GLU A 402 -76.17 -28.38 -53.70
C GLU A 402 -76.00 -27.90 -52.25
N ARG A 403 -77.08 -27.83 -51.45
CA ARG A 403 -76.99 -27.53 -50.01
C ARG A 403 -76.19 -28.58 -49.24
N ALA A 404 -76.36 -29.87 -49.56
CA ALA A 404 -75.60 -30.96 -48.93
C ALA A 404 -74.11 -30.91 -49.29
N SER A 405 -73.76 -30.67 -50.56
CA SER A 405 -72.36 -30.51 -50.97
C SER A 405 -71.73 -29.22 -50.42
N ALA A 406 -72.48 -28.13 -50.32
CA ALA A 406 -72.04 -26.90 -49.64
C ALA A 406 -71.86 -27.09 -48.13
N ALA A 407 -72.71 -27.89 -47.48
CA ALA A 407 -72.54 -28.28 -46.07
C ALA A 407 -71.30 -29.17 -45.89
N GLN A 408 -71.09 -30.16 -46.76
CA GLN A 408 -69.91 -31.03 -46.77
C GLN A 408 -68.61 -30.22 -46.93
N ALA A 409 -68.61 -29.25 -47.85
CA ALA A 409 -67.46 -28.36 -48.09
C ALA A 409 -67.18 -27.44 -46.89
N ARG A 410 -68.22 -26.94 -46.20
CA ARG A 410 -68.07 -26.18 -44.94
C ARG A 410 -67.52 -27.07 -43.81
N LEU A 411 -67.97 -28.31 -43.71
CA LEU A 411 -67.48 -29.27 -42.71
C LEU A 411 -65.99 -29.56 -42.92
N GLN A 412 -65.55 -29.81 -44.15
CA GLN A 412 -64.13 -29.95 -44.50
C GLN A 412 -63.31 -28.67 -44.24
N ALA A 413 -63.88 -27.48 -44.49
CA ALA A 413 -63.22 -26.21 -44.17
C ALA A 413 -63.04 -26.00 -42.66
N VAL A 414 -64.02 -26.42 -41.85
CA VAL A 414 -63.93 -26.38 -40.38
C VAL A 414 -62.94 -27.43 -39.86
N GLU A 415 -62.93 -28.65 -40.41
CA GLU A 415 -61.94 -29.67 -40.04
C GLU A 415 -60.50 -29.25 -40.36
N THR A 416 -60.27 -28.64 -41.52
CA THR A 416 -58.95 -28.09 -41.88
C THR A 416 -58.54 -26.94 -40.97
N SER A 417 -59.42 -25.98 -40.72
CA SER A 417 -59.18 -24.89 -39.77
C SER A 417 -58.85 -25.40 -38.37
N LEU A 418 -59.63 -26.35 -37.84
CA LEU A 418 -59.42 -26.93 -36.51
C LEU A 418 -58.08 -27.69 -36.41
N ASN A 419 -57.65 -28.31 -37.52
CA ASN A 419 -56.38 -29.03 -37.56
C ASN A 419 -55.17 -28.07 -37.65
N GLU A 420 -55.31 -26.96 -38.38
CA GLU A 420 -54.34 -25.85 -38.39
C GLU A 420 -54.25 -25.18 -37.01
N GLU A 421 -55.39 -24.92 -36.35
CA GLU A 421 -55.49 -24.39 -34.98
C GLU A 421 -54.73 -25.27 -33.97
N ARG A 422 -54.90 -26.60 -34.08
CA ARG A 422 -54.19 -27.58 -33.24
C ARG A 422 -52.69 -27.58 -33.48
N GLN A 423 -52.25 -27.56 -34.75
CA GLN A 423 -50.82 -27.48 -35.08
C GLN A 423 -50.20 -26.15 -34.60
N ALA A 424 -50.93 -25.04 -34.69
CA ALA A 424 -50.48 -23.75 -34.15
C ALA A 424 -50.31 -23.78 -32.63
N ARG A 425 -51.28 -24.35 -31.88
CA ARG A 425 -51.21 -24.51 -30.42
C ARG A 425 -50.07 -25.46 -30.00
N GLU A 426 -49.86 -26.55 -30.72
CA GLU A 426 -48.77 -27.50 -30.46
C GLU A 426 -47.39 -26.87 -30.75
N ALA A 427 -47.26 -26.09 -31.83
CA ALA A 427 -46.06 -25.31 -32.11
C ALA A 427 -45.79 -24.23 -31.04
N LEU A 428 -46.83 -23.54 -30.55
CA LEU A 428 -46.70 -22.55 -29.48
C LEU A 428 -46.24 -23.20 -28.17
N SER A 429 -46.84 -24.34 -27.80
CA SER A 429 -46.46 -25.13 -26.61
C SER A 429 -45.00 -25.58 -26.65
N ASN A 430 -44.52 -26.03 -27.81
CA ASN A 430 -43.12 -26.41 -28.00
C ASN A 430 -42.18 -25.19 -27.91
N ALA A 431 -42.61 -24.03 -28.40
CA ALA A 431 -41.85 -22.78 -28.30
C ALA A 431 -41.75 -22.27 -26.85
N THR A 432 -42.81 -22.39 -26.04
CA THR A 432 -42.77 -22.04 -24.60
C THR A 432 -41.83 -22.97 -23.84
N VAL A 433 -41.90 -24.29 -24.04
CA VAL A 433 -40.98 -25.25 -23.37
C VAL A 433 -39.52 -24.97 -23.74
N ALA A 434 -39.23 -24.68 -25.01
CA ALA A 434 -37.89 -24.31 -25.45
C ALA A 434 -37.39 -22.98 -24.81
N LYS A 435 -38.29 -22.04 -24.50
CA LYS A 435 -37.96 -20.79 -23.80
C LYS A 435 -37.77 -21.00 -22.30
N ASP A 436 -38.56 -21.85 -21.66
CA ASP A 436 -38.38 -22.24 -20.27
C ASP A 436 -37.02 -22.94 -20.05
N GLU A 437 -36.59 -23.80 -20.99
CA GLU A 437 -35.25 -24.40 -20.98
C GLU A 437 -34.11 -23.39 -21.20
N GLU A 438 -34.34 -22.33 -21.96
CA GLU A 438 -33.37 -21.25 -22.18
C GLU A 438 -33.26 -20.35 -20.92
N ILE A 439 -34.38 -20.03 -20.30
CA ILE A 439 -34.45 -19.32 -19.01
C ILE A 439 -33.75 -20.14 -17.91
N ALA A 440 -33.98 -21.45 -17.84
CA ALA A 440 -33.31 -22.34 -16.89
C ALA A 440 -31.78 -22.33 -17.06
N ARG A 441 -31.28 -22.40 -18.31
CA ARG A 441 -29.85 -22.30 -18.62
C ARG A 441 -29.26 -20.94 -18.23
N LEU A 442 -29.95 -19.84 -18.54
CA LEU A 442 -29.51 -18.49 -18.17
C LEU A 442 -29.48 -18.27 -16.64
N ILE A 443 -30.39 -18.92 -15.89
CA ILE A 443 -30.37 -18.93 -14.42
C ILE A 443 -29.13 -19.67 -13.91
N GLU A 444 -28.81 -20.82 -14.49
CA GLU A 444 -27.66 -21.65 -14.11
C GLU A 444 -26.33 -20.93 -14.40
N GLU A 445 -26.18 -20.31 -15.59
CA GLU A 445 -25.02 -19.48 -15.96
C GLU A 445 -24.86 -18.26 -15.03
N ARG A 446 -25.97 -17.58 -14.70
CA ARG A 446 -25.96 -16.44 -13.76
C ARG A 446 -25.46 -16.84 -12.39
N ASP A 447 -25.92 -17.98 -11.86
CA ASP A 447 -25.57 -18.40 -10.51
C ASP A 447 -24.14 -18.99 -10.45
N ALA A 448 -23.67 -19.64 -11.52
CA ALA A 448 -22.25 -19.97 -11.69
C ALA A 448 -21.36 -18.71 -11.68
N ALA A 449 -21.70 -17.69 -12.50
CA ALA A 449 -20.95 -16.43 -12.56
C ALA A 449 -20.96 -15.65 -11.23
N ARG A 450 -22.06 -15.73 -10.45
CA ARG A 450 -22.12 -15.19 -9.08
C ARG A 450 -21.20 -15.92 -8.11
N HIS A 451 -21.09 -17.24 -8.24
CA HIS A 451 -20.19 -18.05 -7.41
C HIS A 451 -18.72 -17.73 -7.73
N GLU A 452 -18.39 -17.58 -9.00
CA GLU A 452 -17.04 -17.20 -9.47
C GLU A 452 -16.68 -15.75 -9.07
N ALA A 453 -17.62 -14.81 -9.13
CA ALA A 453 -17.43 -13.46 -8.60
C ALA A 453 -17.23 -13.44 -7.07
N ALA A 454 -17.86 -14.36 -6.33
CA ALA A 454 -17.68 -14.48 -4.88
C ALA A 454 -16.29 -15.05 -4.51
N THR A 455 -15.83 -16.10 -5.19
CA THR A 455 -14.48 -16.67 -4.96
C THR A 455 -13.37 -15.70 -5.35
N LEU A 456 -13.54 -14.95 -6.44
CA LEU A 456 -12.64 -13.86 -6.82
C LEU A 456 -12.67 -12.70 -5.80
N GLY A 457 -13.83 -12.41 -5.20
CA GLY A 457 -13.96 -11.46 -4.10
C GLY A 457 -13.21 -11.89 -2.84
N GLU A 458 -13.28 -13.17 -2.47
CA GLU A 458 -12.51 -13.72 -1.35
C GLU A 458 -11.00 -13.71 -1.63
N ALA A 459 -10.58 -14.08 -2.84
CA ALA A 459 -9.18 -14.03 -3.29
C ALA A 459 -8.63 -12.58 -3.32
N GLY A 460 -9.45 -11.61 -3.73
CA GLY A 460 -9.12 -10.19 -3.66
C GLY A 460 -8.95 -9.71 -2.22
N GLN A 461 -9.77 -10.18 -1.28
CA GLN A 461 -9.62 -9.86 0.13
C GLN A 461 -8.38 -10.52 0.78
N THR A 462 -7.99 -11.74 0.39
CA THR A 462 -6.74 -12.33 0.88
C THR A 462 -5.53 -11.60 0.33
N HIS A 463 -5.50 -11.26 -0.96
CA HIS A 463 -4.45 -10.42 -1.54
C HIS A 463 -4.37 -9.05 -0.87
N ALA A 464 -5.50 -8.37 -0.61
CA ALA A 464 -5.50 -7.10 0.10
C ALA A 464 -4.93 -7.19 1.52
N ARG A 465 -5.19 -8.29 2.25
CA ARG A 465 -4.59 -8.55 3.58
C ARG A 465 -3.09 -8.81 3.49
N GLU A 466 -2.64 -9.53 2.46
CA GLU A 466 -1.21 -9.77 2.23
C GLU A 466 -0.48 -8.49 1.85
N VAL A 467 -1.04 -7.67 0.94
CA VAL A 467 -0.48 -6.36 0.58
C VAL A 467 -0.38 -5.43 1.79
N GLN A 468 -1.41 -5.41 2.66
CA GLN A 468 -1.34 -4.65 3.92
C GLN A 468 -0.22 -5.17 4.83
N LYS A 469 -0.09 -6.50 5.00
CA LYS A 469 0.99 -7.10 5.79
C LYS A 469 2.37 -6.74 5.24
N TRP A 470 2.56 -6.73 3.92
CA TRP A 470 3.81 -6.32 3.30
C TRP A 470 4.10 -4.81 3.45
N ALA A 471 3.06 -3.96 3.45
CA ALA A 471 3.19 -2.54 3.75
C ALA A 471 3.60 -2.31 5.22
N ASP A 472 2.99 -3.03 6.16
CA ASP A 472 3.34 -2.98 7.59
C ASP A 472 4.78 -3.48 7.84
N GLU A 473 5.18 -4.58 7.20
CA GLU A 473 6.55 -5.12 7.25
C GLU A 473 7.58 -4.15 6.61
N SER A 474 7.22 -3.49 5.51
CA SER A 474 8.07 -2.46 4.87
C SER A 474 8.24 -1.24 5.77
N SER A 475 7.16 -0.77 6.40
CA SER A 475 7.21 0.33 7.39
C SER A 475 8.07 -0.05 8.60
N ALA A 476 7.94 -1.28 9.12
CA ALA A 476 8.75 -1.77 10.23
C ALA A 476 10.23 -2.00 9.85
N ALA A 477 10.52 -2.34 8.59
CA ALA A 477 11.89 -2.37 8.07
C ALA A 477 12.47 -0.95 7.92
N SER A 478 11.67 0.01 7.45
CA SER A 478 12.09 1.41 7.33
C SER A 478 12.35 2.07 8.68
N SER A 479 11.54 1.78 9.71
CA SER A 479 11.81 2.22 11.09
C SER A 479 13.14 1.67 11.60
N ARG A 480 13.36 0.35 11.48
CA ARG A 480 14.63 -0.28 11.90
C ARG A 480 15.83 0.28 11.15
N ALA A 481 15.69 0.63 9.87
CA ALA A 481 16.75 1.28 9.10
C ALA A 481 17.02 2.73 9.57
N GLN A 482 15.99 3.47 10.00
CA GLN A 482 16.16 4.80 10.61
C GLN A 482 16.81 4.71 11.99
N ASP A 483 16.42 3.73 12.82
CA ASP A 483 17.01 3.49 14.14
C ASP A 483 18.50 3.09 14.01
N ALA A 484 18.82 2.21 13.06
CA ALA A 484 20.21 1.84 12.75
C ALA A 484 21.03 3.03 12.20
N ALA A 485 20.43 3.89 11.38
CA ALA A 485 21.08 5.11 10.89
C ALA A 485 21.34 6.13 12.02
N LEU A 486 20.43 6.24 12.98
CA LEU A 486 20.63 7.03 14.20
C LEU A 486 21.79 6.47 15.03
N GLN A 487 21.80 5.17 15.31
CA GLN A 487 22.89 4.50 16.03
C GLN A 487 24.25 4.65 15.32
N ALA A 488 24.28 4.56 13.99
CA ALA A 488 25.50 4.82 13.21
C ALA A 488 25.93 6.30 13.27
N SER A 489 25.00 7.25 13.36
CA SER A 489 25.33 8.66 13.55
C SER A 489 25.86 8.96 14.96
N GLU A 490 25.34 8.27 15.98
CA GLU A 490 25.83 8.36 17.35
C GLU A 490 27.22 7.74 17.50
N SER A 491 27.49 6.57 16.91
CA SER A 491 28.82 5.96 16.95
C SER A 491 29.87 6.78 16.18
N LEU A 492 29.51 7.39 15.05
CA LEU A 492 30.37 8.35 14.35
C LEU A 492 30.65 9.61 15.19
N ALA A 493 29.67 10.10 15.95
CA ALA A 493 29.87 11.23 16.87
C ALA A 493 30.79 10.86 18.05
N GLN A 494 30.66 9.63 18.59
CA GLN A 494 31.55 9.10 19.63
C GLN A 494 32.99 8.93 19.12
N LEU A 495 33.17 8.41 17.90
CA LEU A 495 34.50 8.32 17.26
C LEU A 495 35.13 9.71 17.02
N ALA A 496 34.34 10.71 16.64
CA ALA A 496 34.82 12.09 16.50
C ALA A 496 35.22 12.72 17.84
N ALA A 497 34.50 12.40 18.93
CA ALA A 497 34.86 12.82 20.29
C ALA A 497 36.18 12.18 20.74
N LEU A 498 36.31 10.85 20.61
CA LEU A 498 37.54 10.11 20.94
C LEU A 498 38.74 10.57 20.10
N GLN A 499 38.55 10.90 18.82
CA GLN A 499 39.60 11.48 17.98
C GLN A 499 40.03 12.86 18.50
N THR A 500 39.09 13.67 18.99
CA THR A 500 39.37 14.98 19.58
C THR A 500 40.16 14.84 20.90
N GLU A 501 39.79 13.90 21.76
CA GLU A 501 40.52 13.58 23.00
C GLU A 501 41.93 13.06 22.69
N LEU A 502 42.09 12.20 21.68
CA LEU A 502 43.39 11.70 21.23
C LEU A 502 44.31 12.82 20.73
N ASP A 503 43.76 13.78 19.97
CA ASP A 503 44.53 14.92 19.47
C ASP A 503 44.85 15.95 20.57
N GLN A 504 43.99 16.11 21.59
CA GLN A 504 44.32 16.84 22.81
C GLN A 504 45.47 16.18 23.59
N ALA A 505 45.39 14.87 23.85
CA ALA A 505 46.45 14.13 24.54
C ALA A 505 47.79 14.15 23.77
N ARG A 506 47.74 14.17 22.43
CA ARG A 506 48.93 14.38 21.58
C ARG A 506 49.52 15.77 21.73
N ALA A 507 48.69 16.82 21.81
CA ALA A 507 49.13 18.19 22.03
C ALA A 507 49.76 18.38 23.42
N GLU A 508 49.15 17.81 24.46
CA GLU A 508 49.71 17.80 25.83
C GLU A 508 51.05 17.07 25.88
N LEU A 509 51.16 15.90 25.24
CA LEU A 509 52.43 15.16 25.17
C LEU A 509 53.52 15.92 24.40
N ALA A 510 53.15 16.69 23.37
CA ALA A 510 54.08 17.56 22.66
C ALA A 510 54.56 18.72 23.55
N ALA A 511 53.65 19.39 24.25
CA ALA A 511 53.98 20.46 25.20
C ALA A 511 54.87 19.95 26.35
N HIS A 512 54.60 18.76 26.90
CA HIS A 512 55.46 18.13 27.90
C HIS A 512 56.86 17.81 27.37
N ARG A 513 56.99 17.39 26.11
CA ARG A 513 58.32 17.16 25.49
C ARG A 513 59.09 18.46 25.28
N GLU A 514 58.43 19.52 24.85
CA GLU A 514 59.04 20.84 24.67
C GLU A 514 59.48 21.42 26.03
N ALA A 515 58.62 21.35 27.05
CA ALA A 515 58.98 21.74 28.41
C ALA A 515 60.17 20.93 28.94
N ASN A 516 60.20 19.61 28.75
CA ASN A 516 61.30 18.76 29.21
C ASN A 516 62.61 19.01 28.42
N SER A 517 62.52 19.42 27.15
CA SER A 517 63.69 19.90 26.39
C SER A 517 64.24 21.20 26.99
N ALA A 518 63.37 22.17 27.29
CA ALA A 518 63.78 23.44 27.90
C ALA A 518 64.44 23.24 29.29
N HIS A 519 63.90 22.33 30.12
CA HIS A 519 64.54 21.95 31.39
C HIS A 519 65.88 21.24 31.17
N GLY A 520 66.01 20.44 30.10
CA GLY A 520 67.28 19.82 29.70
C GLY A 520 68.34 20.83 29.29
N ASP A 521 67.95 21.83 28.50
CA ASP A 521 68.82 22.94 28.06
C ASP A 521 69.24 23.83 29.24
N GLU A 522 68.32 24.13 30.17
CA GLU A 522 68.63 24.86 31.40
C GLU A 522 69.60 24.07 32.32
N ALA A 523 69.36 22.76 32.49
CA ALA A 523 70.26 21.89 33.25
C ALA A 523 71.62 21.68 32.57
N ALA A 524 71.74 21.90 31.26
CA ALA A 524 73.02 21.92 30.54
C ALA A 524 73.75 23.26 30.79
N ALA A 525 73.03 24.40 30.72
CA ALA A 525 73.57 25.71 31.03
C ALA A 525 74.08 25.83 32.48
N GLN A 526 73.33 25.28 33.45
CA GLN A 526 73.75 25.24 34.85
C GLN A 526 75.02 24.40 35.05
N ARG A 527 75.17 23.27 34.33
CA ARG A 527 76.39 22.44 34.38
C ARG A 527 77.60 23.17 33.81
N ALA A 528 77.45 23.88 32.69
CA ALA A 528 78.52 24.67 32.10
C ALA A 528 79.03 25.79 33.04
N GLU A 529 78.13 26.44 33.79
CA GLU A 529 78.54 27.46 34.78
C GLU A 529 79.25 26.85 35.99
N VAL A 530 78.86 25.66 36.45
CA VAL A 530 79.58 24.93 37.51
C VAL A 530 80.98 24.53 37.06
N GLU A 531 81.14 24.04 35.82
CA GLU A 531 82.46 23.74 35.24
C GLU A 531 83.33 25.00 35.14
N ARG A 532 82.76 26.15 34.74
CA ARG A 532 83.44 27.44 34.68
C ARG A 532 83.96 27.88 36.06
N VAL A 533 83.12 27.78 37.10
CA VAL A 533 83.49 28.12 38.49
C VAL A 533 84.56 27.18 39.03
N GLN A 534 84.51 25.89 38.68
CA GLN A 534 85.53 24.92 39.09
C GLN A 534 86.91 25.24 38.47
N GLN A 535 86.94 25.59 37.18
CA GLN A 535 88.17 26.03 36.50
C GLN A 535 88.77 27.30 37.13
N GLU A 536 87.95 28.28 37.50
CA GLU A 536 88.40 29.48 38.22
C GLU A 536 88.99 29.16 39.60
N LEU A 537 88.41 28.18 40.31
CA LEU A 537 88.88 27.75 41.63
C LEU A 537 90.24 27.05 41.55
N ASP A 538 90.44 26.16 40.58
CA ASP A 538 91.70 25.44 40.42
C ASP A 538 92.84 26.36 39.95
N ALA A 539 92.57 27.30 39.05
CA ALA A 539 93.52 28.36 38.70
C ALA A 539 93.93 29.23 39.91
N ALA A 540 93.00 29.50 40.84
CA ALA A 540 93.31 30.23 42.08
C ALA A 540 94.17 29.41 43.05
N ARG A 541 93.99 28.07 43.09
CA ARG A 541 94.81 27.15 43.90
C ARG A 541 96.26 27.11 43.42
N GLU A 542 96.50 27.01 42.11
CA GLU A 542 97.86 27.04 41.54
C GLU A 542 98.60 28.33 41.90
N GLN A 543 97.92 29.49 41.83
CA GLN A 543 98.50 30.78 42.21
C GLN A 543 98.87 30.86 43.70
N LEU A 544 98.13 30.20 44.59
CA LEU A 544 98.47 30.11 46.01
C LEU A 544 99.70 29.22 46.26
N VAL A 545 99.84 28.11 45.54
CA VAL A 545 101.04 27.24 45.63
C VAL A 545 102.29 28.03 45.23
N ALA A 546 102.28 28.70 44.08
CA ALA A 546 103.39 29.52 43.61
C ALA A 546 103.79 30.64 44.59
N LEU A 547 102.82 31.27 45.26
CA LEU A 547 103.09 32.27 46.29
C LEU A 547 103.73 31.67 47.56
N SER A 548 103.40 30.42 47.91
CA SER A 548 103.98 29.73 49.07
C SER A 548 105.46 29.40 48.87
N GLU A 549 105.85 28.94 47.67
CA GLU A 549 107.24 28.66 47.30
C GLU A 549 108.10 29.93 47.25
N ALA A 550 107.52 31.03 46.74
CA ALA A 550 108.15 32.35 46.73
C ALA A 550 108.38 32.93 48.15
N ASN A 551 107.59 32.50 49.14
CA ASN A 551 107.75 32.88 50.53
C ASN A 551 108.80 32.01 51.25
N ALA A 552 108.84 30.71 50.96
CA ALA A 552 109.85 29.79 51.51
C ALA A 552 111.27 30.19 51.09
N THR A 553 111.45 30.54 49.81
CA THR A 553 112.73 31.03 49.27
C THR A 553 113.19 32.33 49.93
N ALA A 554 112.31 33.34 50.04
CA ALA A 554 112.62 34.60 50.72
C ALA A 554 112.99 34.40 52.20
N THR A 555 112.36 33.44 52.88
CA THR A 555 112.68 33.12 54.28
C THR A 555 114.11 32.56 54.41
N ALA A 556 114.52 31.66 53.51
CA ALA A 556 115.87 31.10 53.51
C ALA A 556 116.97 32.16 53.30
N GLU A 557 116.72 33.16 52.45
CA GLU A 557 117.66 34.26 52.20
C GLU A 557 117.85 35.14 53.45
N THR A 558 116.78 35.46 54.19
CA THR A 558 116.89 36.24 55.43
C THR A 558 117.72 35.53 56.51
N SER A 559 117.58 34.22 56.67
CA SER A 559 118.38 33.44 57.63
C SER A 559 119.88 33.47 57.27
N ARG A 560 120.21 33.34 55.99
CA ARG A 560 121.61 33.37 55.51
C ARG A 560 122.28 34.72 55.77
N LEU A 561 121.57 35.82 55.54
CA LEU A 561 122.09 37.17 55.81
C LEU A 561 122.28 37.43 57.32
N ALA A 562 121.54 36.74 58.19
CA ALA A 562 121.66 36.88 59.65
C ALA A 562 122.93 36.21 60.19
N GLU A 563 123.22 35.00 59.72
CA GLU A 563 124.46 34.28 60.07
C GLU A 563 125.71 35.05 59.63
N GLN A 564 125.68 35.62 58.41
CA GLN A 564 126.78 36.43 57.89
C GLN A 564 127.03 37.70 58.71
N ALA A 565 125.97 38.39 59.14
CA ALA A 565 126.08 39.56 60.01
C ALA A 565 126.67 39.21 61.40
N SER A 566 126.22 38.11 62.01
CA SER A 566 126.75 37.62 63.30
C SER A 566 128.25 37.25 63.21
N SER A 567 128.65 36.58 62.12
CA SER A 567 130.06 36.25 61.86
C SER A 567 130.94 37.49 61.59
N ALA A 568 130.38 38.57 61.04
CA ALA A 568 131.11 39.83 60.89
C ALA A 568 131.23 40.60 62.22
N ALA A 569 130.19 40.62 63.05
CA ALA A 569 130.18 41.34 64.33
C ALA A 569 131.23 40.79 65.31
N SER A 570 131.27 39.47 65.49
CA SER A 570 132.27 38.80 66.35
C SER A 570 133.73 39.02 65.89
N ARG A 571 133.97 39.19 64.58
CA ARG A 571 135.30 39.54 64.05
C ARG A 571 135.70 40.99 64.32
N ALA A 572 134.75 41.92 64.38
CA ALA A 572 135.01 43.31 64.76
C ALA A 572 135.31 43.45 66.26
N GLU A 573 134.48 42.83 67.12
CA GLU A 573 134.65 42.88 68.58
C GLU A 573 135.98 42.27 69.03
N THR A 574 136.40 41.14 68.43
CA THR A 574 137.71 40.52 68.72
C THR A 574 138.90 41.29 68.18
N ALA A 575 138.71 42.20 67.23
CA ALA A 575 139.73 43.18 66.86
C ALA A 575 139.80 44.31 67.92
N GLU A 576 138.65 44.76 68.43
CA GLU A 576 138.54 45.92 69.34
C GLU A 576 139.25 45.67 70.67
N GLN A 577 139.02 44.49 71.24
CA GLN A 577 139.71 44.02 72.44
C GLN A 577 141.24 43.98 72.26
N ARG A 578 141.73 43.62 71.05
CA ARG A 578 143.18 43.56 70.75
C ARG A 578 143.80 44.93 70.52
N ALA A 579 143.05 45.90 70.01
CA ALA A 579 143.53 47.27 69.87
C ALA A 579 143.73 47.92 71.25
N ALA A 580 142.75 47.80 72.14
CA ALA A 580 142.83 48.33 73.51
C ALA A 580 144.01 47.74 74.32
N ASP A 581 144.28 46.43 74.19
CA ASP A 581 145.41 45.77 74.84
C ASP A 581 146.78 46.29 74.34
N LEU A 582 146.90 46.63 73.06
CA LEU A 582 148.13 47.19 72.48
C LEU A 582 148.35 48.66 72.88
N GLU A 583 147.29 49.47 72.90
CA GLU A 583 147.35 50.87 73.35
C GLU A 583 147.84 50.96 74.80
N ARG A 584 147.29 50.12 75.67
CA ARG A 584 147.70 50.04 77.08
C ARG A 584 149.19 49.74 77.23
N ARG A 585 149.71 48.74 76.50
CA ARG A 585 151.13 48.35 76.56
C ARG A 585 152.05 49.46 76.03
N LEU A 586 151.61 50.23 75.03
CA LEU A 586 152.39 51.37 74.52
C LEU A 586 152.54 52.45 75.61
N ALA A 587 151.44 52.81 76.28
CA ALA A 587 151.44 53.82 77.34
C ALA A 587 152.30 53.41 78.56
N GLU A 588 152.26 52.12 78.94
CA GLU A 588 153.10 51.56 80.01
C GLU A 588 154.61 51.65 79.68
N LEU A 589 155.02 51.55 78.41
CA LEU A 589 156.42 51.66 77.98
C LEU A 589 156.89 53.10 77.77
N GLU A 590 156.04 53.98 77.23
CA GLU A 590 156.39 55.39 77.02
C GLU A 590 156.59 56.13 78.36
N THR A 591 155.76 55.84 79.37
CA THR A 591 155.94 56.38 80.73
C THR A 591 157.22 55.87 81.40
N ALA A 592 157.59 54.60 81.20
CA ALA A 592 158.83 54.03 81.71
C ALA A 592 160.09 54.60 81.04
N HIS A 593 160.02 55.06 79.79
CA HIS A 593 161.14 55.72 79.11
C HIS A 593 161.35 57.15 79.65
N ALA A 594 160.28 57.94 79.79
CA ALA A 594 160.35 59.34 80.26
C ALA A 594 161.03 59.46 81.64
N GLN A 595 160.68 58.57 82.58
CA GLN A 595 161.24 58.57 83.94
C GLN A 595 162.76 58.34 84.00
N ARG A 596 163.36 57.67 83.01
CA ARG A 596 164.80 57.39 82.98
C ARG A 596 165.63 58.59 82.50
N LEU A 597 165.11 59.35 81.54
CA LEU A 597 165.77 60.57 81.03
C LEU A 597 165.89 61.65 82.11
N GLU A 598 164.91 61.74 83.01
CA GLU A 598 164.87 62.75 84.07
C GLU A 598 165.91 62.50 85.18
N GLN A 599 166.26 61.23 85.45
CA GLN A 599 167.29 60.85 86.42
C GLN A 599 168.73 61.19 85.96
N ALA A 600 168.96 61.39 84.67
CA ALA A 600 170.30 61.57 84.11
C ALA A 600 170.90 62.99 84.28
N GLN A 601 170.12 63.98 84.75
CA GLN A 601 170.46 65.41 84.57
C GLN A 601 170.88 66.21 85.83
N GLN A 602 171.03 65.60 87.02
CA GLN A 602 170.94 66.35 88.30
C GLN A 602 172.21 66.51 89.20
N HIS A 603 173.47 66.31 88.76
CA HIS A 603 174.66 66.50 89.65
C HIS A 603 175.99 66.99 89.01
N PRO A 604 176.70 67.97 89.64
CA PRO A 604 178.12 68.26 89.34
C PRO A 604 179.10 68.54 90.53
N LEU A 605 180.33 67.96 90.46
CA LEU A 605 181.63 68.38 91.10
C LEU A 605 181.75 68.23 92.66
N SER A 606 182.89 68.25 93.41
CA SER A 606 184.38 68.07 93.26
C SER A 606 185.06 68.20 94.68
N PRO A 607 186.41 68.17 94.91
CA PRO A 607 187.54 67.34 94.39
C PRO A 607 188.54 66.79 95.47
N ASP A 608 189.29 65.70 95.20
CA ASP A 608 190.78 65.58 95.39
C ASP A 608 191.33 64.24 94.79
N SER A 609 192.67 64.09 94.67
CA SER A 609 193.38 63.06 93.84
C SER A 609 193.96 61.85 94.65
N PRO A 610 194.69 60.84 94.08
CA PRO A 610 195.03 60.50 92.67
C PRO A 610 194.91 59.00 92.21
N SER A 611 194.83 58.79 90.88
CA SER A 611 195.42 57.72 89.98
C SER A 611 195.54 56.21 90.37
N PRO A 612 195.66 55.27 89.39
CA PRO A 612 194.99 55.14 88.09
C PRO A 612 194.49 53.69 87.74
N ASP A 613 193.80 53.56 86.58
CA ASP A 613 193.66 52.39 85.66
C ASP A 613 192.27 51.77 85.37
N SER A 614 192.05 51.56 84.05
CA SER A 614 191.08 50.66 83.36
C SER A 614 189.64 51.15 83.03
N PRO A 615 189.02 50.69 81.90
CA PRO A 615 187.78 51.25 81.31
C PRO A 615 186.51 50.36 81.49
N SER A 616 185.31 50.87 81.15
CA SER A 616 184.07 50.06 81.00
C SER A 616 182.93 50.74 80.18
N PRO A 617 182.23 50.01 79.27
CA PRO A 617 181.08 50.53 78.50
C PRO A 617 179.74 49.83 78.81
N VAL A 618 178.73 50.53 79.35
CA VAL A 618 177.41 49.90 79.69
C VAL A 618 176.16 50.78 79.46
N SER A 619 176.25 52.09 79.21
CA SER A 619 175.06 52.99 79.22
C SER A 619 174.22 53.01 77.94
N GLU A 620 174.82 52.92 76.74
CA GLU A 620 174.12 53.22 75.48
C GLU A 620 173.21 52.09 74.94
N SER A 621 173.43 50.84 75.35
CA SER A 621 172.78 49.67 74.72
C SER A 621 171.34 49.39 75.18
N LYS A 622 170.85 50.03 76.26
CA LYS A 622 169.50 49.77 76.80
C LYS A 622 168.41 50.70 76.27
N GLU A 623 168.75 51.92 75.83
CA GLU A 623 167.76 52.84 75.25
C GLU A 623 167.37 52.45 73.83
N ALA A 624 168.35 52.01 73.01
CA ALA A 624 168.10 51.56 71.64
C ALA A 624 167.09 50.41 71.54
N VAL A 625 167.12 49.46 72.48
CA VAL A 625 166.20 48.31 72.51
C VAL A 625 164.76 48.74 72.83
N MET A 626 164.56 49.62 73.83
CA MET A 626 163.23 50.13 74.18
C MET A 626 162.63 50.97 73.04
N ALA A 627 163.44 51.74 72.31
CA ALA A 627 162.99 52.54 71.19
C ALA A 627 162.50 51.68 70.00
N ASP A 628 163.19 50.56 69.70
CA ASP A 628 162.76 49.62 68.66
C ASP A 628 161.49 48.84 69.07
N GLU A 629 161.34 48.52 70.36
CA GLU A 629 160.14 47.87 70.89
C GLU A 629 158.89 48.78 70.81
N ILE A 630 159.03 50.09 71.10
CA ILE A 630 157.99 51.10 70.87
C ILE A 630 157.68 51.24 69.36
N ALA A 631 158.69 51.25 68.49
CA ALA A 631 158.49 51.31 67.04
C ALA A 631 157.77 50.07 66.49
N SER A 632 158.08 48.89 67.03
CA SER A 632 157.42 47.62 66.73
C SER A 632 155.93 47.64 67.14
N LEU A 633 155.63 48.07 68.37
CA LEU A 633 154.24 48.21 68.85
C LEU A 633 153.44 49.22 68.04
N ARG A 634 154.03 50.38 67.67
CA ARG A 634 153.38 51.36 66.77
C ARG A 634 153.08 50.78 65.38
N ARG A 635 153.95 49.92 64.84
CA ARG A 635 153.66 49.17 63.60
C ARG A 635 152.53 48.16 63.78
N GLN A 636 152.52 47.41 64.89
CA GLN A 636 151.45 46.45 65.20
C GLN A 636 150.09 47.14 65.35
N MET A 637 150.04 48.28 66.05
CA MET A 637 148.85 49.13 66.11
C MET A 637 148.39 49.60 64.73
N SER A 638 149.30 50.05 63.85
CA SER A 638 148.94 50.44 62.48
C SER A 638 148.36 49.28 61.67
N THR A 639 148.86 48.06 61.85
CA THR A 639 148.27 46.87 61.21
C THR A 639 146.91 46.49 61.80
N GLN A 640 146.69 46.64 63.10
CA GLN A 640 145.40 46.41 63.74
C GLN A 640 144.36 47.46 63.34
N ALA A 641 144.73 48.74 63.26
CA ALA A 641 143.84 49.81 62.80
C ALA A 641 143.31 49.55 61.36
N LYS A 642 144.15 48.99 60.48
CA LYS A 642 143.73 48.57 59.12
C LYS A 642 142.83 47.33 59.14
N ALA A 643 143.06 46.39 60.05
CA ALA A 643 142.17 45.23 60.22
C ALA A 643 140.78 45.67 60.74
N HIS A 644 140.76 46.65 61.66
CA HIS A 644 139.57 47.34 62.16
C HIS A 644 138.76 48.03 61.08
N GLU A 645 139.42 48.91 60.32
CA GLU A 645 138.80 49.64 59.21
C GLU A 645 138.17 48.67 58.19
N LYS A 646 138.87 47.56 57.90
CA LYS A 646 138.33 46.50 57.04
C LYS A 646 137.11 45.80 57.67
N ALA A 647 137.16 45.40 58.93
CA ALA A 647 136.04 44.74 59.60
C ALA A 647 134.78 45.63 59.66
N TYR A 648 134.96 46.93 59.95
CA TYR A 648 133.87 47.92 59.90
C TYR A 648 133.34 48.14 58.48
N SER A 649 134.19 48.10 57.46
CA SER A 649 133.74 48.17 56.05
C SER A 649 132.89 46.95 55.64
N GLU A 650 133.29 45.74 56.06
CA GLU A 650 132.51 44.51 55.83
C GLU A 650 131.13 44.60 56.51
N LEU A 651 131.09 44.99 57.79
CA LEU A 651 129.84 45.21 58.54
C LEU A 651 128.93 46.25 57.88
N ARG A 652 129.49 47.35 57.36
CA ARG A 652 128.73 48.37 56.64
C ARG A 652 128.10 47.82 55.36
N THR A 653 128.85 47.06 54.56
CA THR A 653 128.28 46.47 53.32
C THR A 653 127.17 45.47 53.61
N LEU A 654 127.30 44.68 54.69
CA LEU A 654 126.23 43.77 55.14
C LEU A 654 124.99 44.53 55.62
N ALA A 655 125.14 45.65 56.32
CA ALA A 655 124.02 46.50 56.73
C ALA A 655 123.28 47.11 55.53
N GLU A 656 124.01 47.53 54.48
CA GLU A 656 123.43 48.07 53.25
C GLU A 656 122.64 46.99 52.47
N GLN A 657 123.14 45.75 52.42
CA GLN A 657 122.42 44.59 51.85
C GLN A 657 121.14 44.26 52.64
N TRP A 658 121.21 44.27 53.97
CA TRP A 658 120.05 44.07 54.84
C TRP A 658 118.94 45.11 54.62
N VAL A 659 119.30 46.39 54.46
CA VAL A 659 118.34 47.47 54.17
C VAL A 659 117.68 47.28 52.80
N ALA A 660 118.43 46.84 51.79
CA ALA A 660 117.87 46.53 50.47
C ALA A 660 116.86 45.38 50.55
N HIS A 661 117.23 44.27 51.20
CA HIS A 661 116.37 43.10 51.36
C HIS A 661 115.10 43.42 52.19
N ALA A 662 115.22 44.23 53.24
CA ALA A 662 114.06 44.68 54.03
C ALA A 662 113.09 45.55 53.21
N LYS A 663 113.60 46.37 52.28
CA LYS A 663 112.79 47.20 51.39
C LYS A 663 112.02 46.36 50.37
N GLU A 664 112.67 45.35 49.77
CA GLU A 664 112.01 44.42 48.86
C GLU A 664 110.95 43.58 49.58
N LEU A 665 111.27 43.05 50.77
CA LEU A 665 110.34 42.24 51.56
C LEU A 665 109.10 43.07 51.98
N LYS A 666 109.27 44.36 52.30
CA LYS A 666 108.16 45.30 52.52
C LYS A 666 107.29 45.52 51.26
N GLN A 667 107.90 45.61 50.07
CA GLN A 667 107.14 45.70 48.82
C GLN A 667 106.34 44.42 48.56
N ARG A 668 106.96 43.24 48.68
CA ARG A 668 106.27 41.95 48.54
C ARG A 668 105.11 41.83 49.53
N LEU A 669 105.31 42.14 50.82
CA LEU A 669 104.25 42.11 51.84
C LEU A 669 103.08 43.04 51.49
N SER A 670 103.36 44.24 50.96
CA SER A 670 102.30 45.17 50.56
C SER A 670 101.45 44.66 49.38
N ALA A 671 102.07 43.98 48.41
CA ALA A 671 101.36 43.34 47.30
C ALA A 671 100.54 42.13 47.76
N THR A 672 101.07 41.33 48.70
CA THR A 672 100.33 40.21 49.29
C THR A 672 99.12 40.69 50.09
N ASN A 673 99.25 41.76 50.89
CA ASN A 673 98.12 42.33 51.64
C ASN A 673 96.99 42.82 50.73
N GLN A 674 97.32 43.44 49.58
CA GLN A 674 96.31 43.83 48.58
C GLN A 674 95.57 42.61 48.01
N LYS A 675 96.26 41.49 47.78
CA LYS A 675 95.64 40.23 47.34
C LYS A 675 94.78 39.56 48.43
N VAL A 676 95.22 39.57 49.69
CA VAL A 676 94.42 39.07 50.82
C VAL A 676 93.13 39.86 50.97
N THR A 677 93.18 41.20 50.93
CA THR A 677 91.96 42.03 51.00
C THR A 677 91.00 41.80 49.83
N PHE A 678 91.50 41.37 48.65
CA PHE A 678 90.66 40.97 47.52
C PHE A 678 90.01 39.58 47.73
N LEU A 679 90.75 38.62 48.29
CA LEU A 679 90.22 37.29 48.64
C LEU A 679 89.19 37.36 49.79
N ASP A 680 89.40 38.23 50.77
CA ASP A 680 88.43 38.49 51.85
C ASP A 680 87.14 39.14 51.28
N ALA A 681 87.26 40.06 50.32
CA ALA A 681 86.10 40.63 49.63
C ALA A 681 85.35 39.59 48.77
N ARG A 682 86.06 38.70 48.08
CA ARG A 682 85.47 37.61 47.28
C ARG A 682 84.75 36.59 48.17
N SER A 683 85.40 36.10 49.22
CA SER A 683 84.78 35.15 50.15
C SER A 683 83.59 35.73 50.91
N ALA A 684 83.62 37.03 51.25
CA ALA A 684 82.45 37.73 51.78
C ALA A 684 81.28 37.79 50.78
N ALA A 685 81.57 37.97 49.48
CA ALA A 685 80.55 37.92 48.42
C ALA A 685 79.98 36.51 48.23
N GLU A 686 80.83 35.47 48.24
CA GLU A 686 80.41 34.06 48.18
C GLU A 686 79.51 33.70 49.38
N VAL A 687 79.86 34.12 50.60
CA VAL A 687 79.01 33.93 51.81
C VAL A 687 77.69 34.69 51.71
N ALA A 688 77.67 35.89 51.12
CA ALA A 688 76.44 36.63 50.89
C ALA A 688 75.54 35.93 49.84
N LEU A 689 76.13 35.34 48.81
CA LEU A 689 75.43 34.61 47.75
C LEU A 689 74.86 33.28 48.27
N LEU A 690 75.62 32.56 49.10
CA LEU A 690 75.15 31.36 49.82
C LEU A 690 74.00 31.67 50.80
N ARG A 691 74.08 32.77 51.55
CA ARG A 691 72.95 33.22 52.41
C ARG A 691 71.71 33.57 51.58
N ARG A 692 71.89 34.20 50.43
CA ARG A 692 70.76 34.52 49.53
C ARG A 692 70.14 33.24 48.96
N LEU A 693 70.94 32.30 48.46
CA LEU A 693 70.47 30.97 48.05
C LEU A 693 69.72 30.26 49.17
N SER A 694 70.25 30.24 50.40
CA SER A 694 69.55 29.68 51.56
C SER A 694 68.18 30.34 51.79
N SER A 695 68.10 31.68 51.69
CA SER A 695 66.83 32.40 51.89
C SER A 695 65.81 32.24 50.75
N GLU A 696 66.25 31.99 49.51
CA GLU A 696 65.34 31.65 48.41
C GLU A 696 64.90 30.18 48.49
N LEU A 697 65.78 29.26 48.93
CA LEU A 697 65.41 27.87 49.23
C LEU A 697 64.40 27.78 50.40
N GLU A 698 64.54 28.59 51.44
CA GLU A 698 63.56 28.71 52.53
C GLU A 698 62.21 29.31 52.10
N ARG A 699 62.16 30.01 50.94
CA ARG A 699 60.93 30.54 50.36
C ARG A 699 60.19 29.56 49.45
N LEU A 700 60.84 28.47 49.03
CA LEU A 700 60.17 27.39 48.31
C LEU A 700 59.16 26.73 49.25
N LYS A 701 57.89 26.67 48.84
CA LYS A 701 56.85 25.99 49.62
C LYS A 701 57.13 24.48 49.72
N PRO A 702 56.63 23.79 50.76
CA PRO A 702 56.76 22.34 50.90
C PRO A 702 56.21 21.52 49.72
N ASP A 703 55.32 22.12 48.92
CA ASP A 703 54.65 21.49 47.77
C ASP A 703 55.32 21.84 46.42
N HIS A 704 56.57 22.33 46.41
CA HIS A 704 57.29 22.67 45.18
C HIS A 704 57.85 21.41 44.49
N ASP A 705 57.63 21.26 43.18
CA ASP A 705 57.87 20.03 42.39
C ASP A 705 59.31 19.45 42.42
N LEU A 706 60.28 20.22 42.92
CA LEU A 706 61.67 19.78 43.09
C LEU A 706 61.91 18.97 44.38
N VAL A 707 61.01 19.05 45.36
CA VAL A 707 61.04 18.23 46.57
C VAL A 707 60.20 16.99 46.32
N SER A 708 60.81 15.94 45.78
CA SER A 708 60.07 14.73 45.43
C SER A 708 59.36 14.13 46.66
N ARG A 709 58.11 13.71 46.47
CA ARG A 709 57.26 13.11 47.51
C ARG A 709 57.95 11.94 48.23
N ASP A 710 58.79 11.19 47.50
CA ASP A 710 59.59 10.08 48.01
C ASP A 710 60.71 10.55 48.98
N ALA A 711 61.35 11.70 48.72
CA ALA A 711 62.33 12.29 49.63
C ALA A 711 61.69 12.80 50.94
N GLN A 712 60.51 13.46 50.85
CA GLN A 712 59.72 13.81 52.04
C GLN A 712 59.31 12.56 52.84
N GLN A 713 58.83 11.52 52.17
CA GLN A 713 58.36 10.30 52.83
C GLN A 713 59.50 9.53 53.52
N LYS A 714 60.72 9.55 52.96
CA LYS A 714 61.94 9.05 53.60
C LYS A 714 62.37 9.90 54.80
N LEU A 715 62.31 11.23 54.72
CA LEU A 715 62.68 12.11 55.83
C LEU A 715 61.70 12.00 57.01
N ILE A 716 60.40 11.91 56.72
CA ILE A 716 59.34 11.72 57.71
C ILE A 716 59.47 10.34 58.37
N SER A 717 59.66 9.26 57.61
CA SER A 717 59.81 7.92 58.21
C SER A 717 61.08 7.79 59.05
N ALA A 718 62.20 8.40 58.64
CA ALA A 718 63.42 8.45 59.45
C ALA A 718 63.25 9.23 60.77
N THR A 719 62.68 10.43 60.72
CA THR A 719 62.45 11.24 61.95
C THR A 719 61.34 10.68 62.84
N LEU A 720 60.37 9.94 62.30
CA LEU A 720 59.38 9.21 63.09
C LEU A 720 60.03 8.02 63.80
N ALA A 721 60.87 7.25 63.11
CA ALA A 721 61.63 6.13 63.69
C ALA A 721 62.53 6.61 64.83
N GLU A 722 63.31 7.68 64.62
CA GLU A 722 64.20 8.24 65.64
C GLU A 722 63.44 8.71 66.89
N ARG A 723 62.32 9.43 66.72
CA ARG A 723 61.47 9.88 67.84
C ARG A 723 60.76 8.75 68.57
N LEU A 724 60.51 7.62 67.89
CA LEU A 724 59.94 6.43 68.52
C LEU A 724 61.02 5.65 69.27
N GLU A 725 62.23 5.50 68.73
CA GLU A 725 63.34 4.82 69.42
C GLU A 725 63.74 5.60 70.70
N GLN A 726 63.76 6.94 70.66
CA GLN A 726 63.92 7.80 71.84
C GLN A 726 62.84 7.59 72.92
N LYS A 727 61.69 7.01 72.58
CA LYS A 727 60.59 6.67 73.49
C LYS A 727 60.50 5.18 73.82
N GLY A 728 61.46 4.36 73.39
CA GLY A 728 61.47 2.91 73.61
C GLY A 728 60.54 2.13 72.68
N TYR A 729 60.31 2.61 71.45
CA TYR A 729 59.53 1.93 70.42
C TYR A 729 60.30 1.88 69.10
N ARG A 730 60.23 0.77 68.35
CA ARG A 730 60.80 0.68 67.00
C ARG A 730 59.68 0.79 65.96
N TYR A 731 59.95 1.56 64.91
CA TYR A 731 59.08 1.66 63.74
C TYR A 731 59.71 0.91 62.57
N ASP A 732 58.95 0.01 61.93
CA ASP A 732 59.35 -0.62 60.68
C ASP A 732 58.73 0.15 59.48
N PRO A 733 59.54 0.84 58.65
CA PRO A 733 59.03 1.62 57.53
C PRO A 733 58.48 0.75 56.38
N ALA A 734 58.79 -0.55 56.32
CA ALA A 734 58.28 -1.45 55.28
C ALA A 734 56.86 -1.98 55.59
N THR A 735 56.51 -2.12 56.87
CA THR A 735 55.21 -2.65 57.32
C THR A 735 54.33 -1.63 58.05
N ALA A 736 54.89 -0.44 58.35
CA ALA A 736 54.28 0.62 59.15
C ALA A 736 53.87 0.23 60.58
N VAL A 737 54.44 -0.86 61.13
CA VAL A 737 54.16 -1.34 62.49
C VAL A 737 55.09 -0.66 63.51
N ILE A 738 54.52 -0.31 64.67
CA ILE A 738 55.27 0.18 65.84
C ILE A 738 55.29 -0.92 66.91
N SER A 739 56.47 -1.39 67.29
CA SER A 739 56.67 -2.36 68.37
C SER A 739 57.39 -1.72 69.56
N LYS A 740 57.14 -2.20 70.77
CA LYS A 740 57.85 -1.71 71.97
C LYS A 740 59.21 -2.40 72.06
N ILE A 741 60.26 -1.64 72.35
CA ILE A 741 61.59 -2.17 72.62
C ILE A 741 61.58 -2.66 74.07
N GLU A 742 61.41 -3.98 74.25
CA GLU A 742 61.67 -4.63 75.53
C GLU A 742 63.19 -4.66 75.79
N ALA A 743 63.59 -4.39 77.03
CA ALA A 743 64.98 -4.15 77.43
C ALA A 743 65.70 -5.41 77.91
#